data_AF-A0ABD3X474-F1
#
_entry.id   AF-A0ABD3X474-F1
#
_cell.length_a   1.000
_cell.length_b   1.000
_cell.length_c   1.000
_cell.angle_alpha   90.00
_cell.angle_beta   90.00
_cell.angle_gamma   90.00
#
_symmetry.space_group_name_H-M   'P 1'
#
loop_
_entity.id
_entity.type
_entity.pdbx_description
1 polymer ?
#
loop_
_entity_poly.entity_id
_entity_poly.type
_entity_poly.pdbx_seq_one_letter_code
_entity_poly.pdbx_strand_id
1 'polypeptide(L)'
;MEKVQYKLLIKTGDKPYSGTDANIFIILHGKNGKKSDTVKLDTFFHNDFEQGQLDVFTIQCANLDEIGMIEFWRDDAGICSNWYVEAVKVVNQKTDEKFIFPVLRWIKAHYHYKIVHLDTSLPQDDPCQEQREQELLEKRKVYIFKDGLYQLPPQVKSLPEDEAFSFNYKWDIMKNKAELIITSKIIMLTSGSWKSLLDLRNVYTKEIFYEPLCTKTWRNDLNFGLQRIASMNPSLIELCTEIPQKLGVTDEMLRPLLEGCTLQQVIDSKRLFMCDLKILEGITHKEGLHMCVPIALFLVNGDQKLVPIAIQLYQQKGPNNPVFLPTDPEYTWMLAKMWYNNADATYHQSLSHLGFTHLLMEGIVLITHRNLAQSHPLFKLLAPHFLYLIAINVRALEFLVAPNGWIDKTMNAGSKGLLEVVAKGIKMWRMDVHGTLPEDLKRRGVYNQNVLPGYHFRDDALLLYDAIHKYASKYTRLYYDTLEKIAGDWELQGWREEMTKPREQGGCGLQGVPGENDKFTTVDHITQTLTCIIYTCSVAHAATNFPQYDQYAFPPNYPALMKGKPPSCKEPLTEQDVINSLPDKPTTLDTMIVTKILSTHGTKQLGNFEVQYIFDPKAMEVVEEFQKELAEISKTIKGRNNQRKIPYPFLDPDLVPNSISI
;
A
#
# COMPACT_ATOMS: atom_id res chain seq x y z
N MET A 1 -32.68 47.57 0.79
CA MET A 1 -31.45 46.83 1.13
C MET A 1 -30.59 46.76 -0.12
N GLU A 2 -29.28 46.97 -0.01
CA GLU A 2 -28.37 46.84 -1.15
C GLU A 2 -28.38 45.39 -1.67
N LYS A 3 -28.61 45.21 -2.98
CA LYS A 3 -28.56 43.92 -3.64
C LYS A 3 -27.15 43.66 -4.15
N VAL A 4 -26.61 42.48 -3.86
CA VAL A 4 -25.30 42.00 -4.30
C VAL A 4 -25.49 40.77 -5.17
N GLN A 5 -24.65 40.64 -6.18
CA GLN A 5 -24.64 39.50 -7.09
C GLN A 5 -23.58 38.48 -6.64
N TYR A 6 -23.97 37.22 -6.57
CA TYR A 6 -23.10 36.10 -6.23
C TYR A 6 -23.04 35.14 -7.41
N LYS A 7 -21.83 34.78 -7.82
CA LYS A 7 -21.58 33.78 -8.87
C LYS A 7 -21.33 32.43 -8.21
N LEU A 8 -22.11 31.43 -8.58
CA LEU A 8 -22.00 30.06 -8.09
C LEU A 8 -21.32 29.22 -9.15
N LEU A 9 -20.33 28.43 -8.75
CA LEU A 9 -19.68 27.44 -9.59
C LEU A 9 -19.89 26.08 -8.91
N ILE A 10 -20.60 25.17 -9.57
CA ILE A 10 -20.93 23.86 -9.03
C ILE A 10 -20.22 22.81 -9.85
N LYS A 11 -19.39 22.01 -9.18
CA LYS A 11 -18.65 20.92 -9.80
C LYS A 11 -19.37 19.60 -9.48
N THR A 12 -19.96 18.98 -10.50
CA THR A 12 -20.40 17.58 -10.42
C THR A 12 -19.15 16.70 -10.51
N GLY A 13 -19.05 15.70 -9.63
CA GLY A 13 -17.87 14.81 -9.62
C GLY A 13 -17.88 13.83 -10.80
N ASP A 14 -16.80 13.07 -10.95
CA ASP A 14 -16.55 12.19 -12.10
C ASP A 14 -16.84 10.70 -11.83
N LYS A 15 -17.48 10.38 -10.70
CA LYS A 15 -17.89 9.03 -10.34
C LYS A 15 -18.93 8.47 -11.33
N PRO A 16 -18.99 7.14 -11.55
CA PRO A 16 -20.05 6.55 -12.37
C PRO A 16 -21.44 6.97 -11.90
N TYR A 17 -22.28 7.44 -12.82
CA TYR A 17 -23.66 7.88 -12.56
C TYR A 17 -23.76 9.11 -11.62
N SER A 18 -22.74 9.97 -11.61
CA SER A 18 -22.74 11.18 -10.77
C SER A 18 -23.58 12.34 -11.30
N GLY A 19 -23.94 12.34 -12.60
CA GLY A 19 -24.74 13.38 -13.23
C GLY A 19 -26.24 13.22 -12.99
N THR A 20 -27.01 14.31 -13.12
CA THR A 20 -28.44 14.32 -12.78
C THR A 20 -29.30 15.21 -13.66
N ASP A 21 -30.52 14.75 -13.96
CA ASP A 21 -31.59 15.53 -14.61
C ASP A 21 -32.56 16.19 -13.59
N ALA A 22 -32.28 16.07 -12.28
CA ALA A 22 -33.16 16.58 -11.23
C ALA A 22 -33.12 18.12 -11.13
N ASN A 23 -34.20 18.74 -10.64
CA ASN A 23 -34.17 20.16 -10.34
C ASN A 23 -33.36 20.43 -9.07
N ILE A 24 -32.38 21.33 -9.16
CA ILE A 24 -31.50 21.69 -8.05
C ILE A 24 -31.91 23.03 -7.44
N PHE A 25 -31.92 23.10 -6.12
CA PHE A 25 -32.27 24.31 -5.38
C PHE A 25 -31.17 24.65 -4.36
N ILE A 26 -30.96 25.95 -4.12
CA ILE A 26 -29.97 26.44 -3.16
C ILE A 26 -30.44 27.68 -2.40
N ILE A 27 -29.99 27.80 -1.15
CA ILE A 27 -30.06 28.97 -0.28
C ILE A 27 -28.65 29.29 0.22
N LEU A 28 -28.25 30.54 0.12
CA LEU A 28 -27.00 31.06 0.69
C LEU A 28 -27.27 31.65 2.08
N HIS A 29 -26.51 31.23 3.09
CA HIS A 29 -26.64 31.73 4.46
C HIS A 29 -25.40 32.54 4.86
N GLY A 30 -25.60 33.82 5.16
CA GLY A 30 -24.56 34.72 5.66
C GLY A 30 -24.34 34.54 7.16
N LYS A 31 -23.10 34.75 7.63
CA LYS A 31 -22.78 34.74 9.07
C LYS A 31 -23.48 35.85 9.86
N ASN A 32 -23.96 36.88 9.16
CA ASN A 32 -24.78 37.96 9.72
C ASN A 32 -26.25 37.55 9.98
N GLY A 33 -26.62 36.29 9.75
CA GLY A 33 -27.98 35.76 9.94
C GLY A 33 -28.95 36.04 8.78
N LYS A 34 -28.52 36.74 7.72
CA LYS A 34 -29.30 36.91 6.49
C LYS A 34 -29.16 35.68 5.60
N LYS A 35 -30.16 35.45 4.76
CA LYS A 35 -30.14 34.40 3.73
C LYS A 35 -30.70 34.90 2.41
N SER A 36 -30.35 34.23 1.32
CA SER A 36 -31.03 34.41 0.04
C SER A 36 -32.43 33.81 0.07
N ASP A 37 -33.24 34.14 -0.94
CA ASP A 37 -34.42 33.33 -1.27
C ASP A 37 -33.98 31.97 -1.81
N THR A 38 -34.90 31.00 -1.86
CA THR A 38 -34.69 29.73 -2.56
C THR A 38 -34.54 29.99 -4.06
N VAL A 39 -33.42 29.55 -4.63
CA VAL A 39 -33.15 29.67 -6.06
C VAL A 39 -33.10 28.30 -6.69
N LYS A 40 -33.91 28.07 -7.73
CA LYS A 40 -33.74 26.95 -8.64
C LYS A 40 -32.55 27.25 -9.56
N LEU A 41 -31.59 26.35 -9.62
CA LEU A 41 -30.43 26.44 -10.51
C LEU A 41 -30.78 25.77 -11.83
N ASP A 42 -30.78 26.57 -12.90
CA ASP A 42 -31.20 26.15 -14.24
C ASP A 42 -30.62 27.13 -15.26
N THR A 43 -29.91 26.61 -16.25
CA THR A 43 -29.42 27.37 -17.41
C THR A 43 -30.28 27.01 -18.61
N PHE A 44 -31.04 27.98 -19.10
CA PHE A 44 -31.97 27.79 -20.19
C PHE A 44 -31.30 27.20 -21.46
N PHE A 45 -31.84 26.09 -21.97
CA PHE A 45 -31.33 25.32 -23.12
C PHE A 45 -29.92 24.72 -22.96
N HIS A 46 -29.48 24.50 -21.73
CA HIS A 46 -28.24 23.78 -21.44
C HIS A 46 -28.55 22.52 -20.62
N ASN A 47 -27.77 21.47 -20.85
CA ASN A 47 -27.84 20.27 -20.02
C ASN A 47 -26.85 20.46 -18.87
N ASP A 48 -27.37 20.85 -17.71
CA ASP A 48 -26.60 21.16 -16.51
C ASP A 48 -26.29 19.88 -15.72
N PHE A 49 -25.26 19.93 -14.89
CA PHE A 49 -24.94 18.91 -13.87
C PHE A 49 -24.54 17.52 -14.42
N GLU A 50 -23.95 17.46 -15.60
CA GLU A 50 -23.40 16.23 -16.17
C GLU A 50 -22.17 15.73 -15.39
N GLN A 51 -21.89 14.43 -15.51
CA GLN A 51 -20.72 13.79 -14.88
C GLN A 51 -19.42 14.56 -15.20
N GLY A 52 -18.74 15.05 -14.17
CA GLY A 52 -17.50 15.81 -14.28
C GLY A 52 -17.66 17.26 -14.75
N GLN A 53 -18.88 17.77 -14.95
CA GLN A 53 -19.13 19.12 -15.44
C GLN A 53 -18.96 20.19 -14.36
N LEU A 54 -18.59 21.40 -14.80
CA LEU A 54 -18.58 22.62 -13.98
C LEU A 54 -19.64 23.59 -14.51
N ASP A 55 -20.68 23.82 -13.73
CA ASP A 55 -21.80 24.68 -14.09
C ASP A 55 -21.75 26.01 -13.32
N VAL A 56 -22.22 27.07 -13.97
CA VAL A 56 -22.06 28.45 -13.47
C VAL A 56 -23.41 29.16 -13.42
N PHE A 57 -23.81 29.58 -12.23
CA PHE A 57 -25.06 30.28 -12.00
C PHE A 57 -24.82 31.64 -11.34
N THR A 58 -25.84 32.49 -11.36
CA THR A 58 -25.77 33.81 -10.74
C THR A 58 -27.02 34.10 -9.93
N ILE A 59 -26.82 34.46 -8.66
CA ILE A 59 -27.89 34.80 -7.71
C ILE A 59 -27.76 36.27 -7.33
N GLN A 60 -28.88 37.01 -7.32
CA GLN A 60 -28.92 38.37 -6.81
C GLN A 60 -29.79 38.42 -5.55
N CYS A 61 -29.19 38.73 -4.41
CA CYS A 61 -29.89 38.82 -3.12
C CYS A 61 -29.35 39.97 -2.27
N ALA A 62 -29.82 40.12 -1.02
CA ALA A 62 -29.26 41.10 -0.11
C ALA A 62 -27.76 40.84 0.16
N ASN A 63 -27.01 41.87 0.53
CA ASN A 63 -25.62 41.64 0.96
C ASN A 63 -25.58 40.72 2.20
N LEU A 64 -24.95 39.55 2.04
CA LEU A 64 -24.80 38.50 3.04
C LEU A 64 -23.48 38.63 3.80
N ASP A 65 -22.64 39.60 3.42
CA ASP A 65 -21.28 39.80 3.91
C ASP A 65 -20.47 38.51 3.71
N GLU A 66 -20.13 37.80 4.78
CA GLU A 66 -19.44 36.51 4.73
C GLU A 66 -20.44 35.35 4.65
N ILE A 67 -20.30 34.47 3.66
CA ILE A 67 -21.16 33.28 3.53
C ILE A 67 -20.61 32.16 4.39
N GLY A 68 -21.37 31.76 5.42
CA GLY A 68 -20.96 30.72 6.36
C GLY A 68 -21.43 29.32 5.99
N MET A 69 -22.54 29.21 5.25
CA MET A 69 -23.17 27.93 4.95
C MET A 69 -24.00 28.03 3.65
N ILE A 70 -24.05 26.92 2.91
CA ILE A 70 -25.06 26.71 1.87
C ILE A 70 -26.05 25.66 2.32
N GLU A 71 -27.30 25.83 1.93
CA GLU A 71 -28.33 24.80 2.03
C GLU A 71 -28.79 24.47 0.61
N PHE A 72 -28.64 23.22 0.18
CA PHE A 72 -28.98 22.82 -1.18
C PHE A 72 -29.57 21.41 -1.22
N TRP A 73 -30.44 21.17 -2.20
CA TRP A 73 -31.13 19.90 -2.38
C TRP A 73 -31.53 19.73 -3.84
N ARG A 74 -31.97 18.51 -4.16
CA ARG A 74 -32.60 18.18 -5.44
C ARG A 74 -33.99 17.59 -5.22
N ASP A 75 -34.82 17.62 -6.25
CA ASP A 75 -36.02 16.78 -6.30
C ASP A 75 -35.72 15.40 -6.92
N ASP A 76 -36.77 14.66 -7.27
CA ASP A 76 -36.74 13.36 -7.94
C ASP A 76 -37.22 13.42 -9.40
N ALA A 77 -37.20 14.60 -10.03
CA ALA A 77 -37.51 14.74 -11.44
C ALA A 77 -36.42 14.10 -12.34
N GLY A 78 -36.79 13.72 -13.56
CA GLY A 78 -35.87 13.17 -14.56
C GLY A 78 -35.59 11.66 -14.43
N ILE A 79 -34.75 11.14 -15.34
CA ILE A 79 -34.23 9.76 -15.31
C ILE A 79 -32.84 9.83 -14.69
N CYS A 80 -32.45 8.88 -13.82
CA CYS A 80 -31.15 8.90 -13.11
C CYS A 80 -30.97 10.13 -12.19
N SER A 81 -31.75 10.24 -11.11
CA SER A 81 -31.68 11.37 -10.17
C SER A 81 -30.51 11.31 -9.17
N ASN A 82 -29.60 10.35 -9.26
CA ASN A 82 -28.43 10.32 -8.38
C ASN A 82 -27.49 11.47 -8.73
N TRP A 83 -27.02 12.22 -7.74
CA TRP A 83 -26.14 13.36 -8.00
C TRP A 83 -24.97 13.34 -7.02
N TYR A 84 -23.74 13.29 -7.54
CA TYR A 84 -22.54 13.41 -6.71
C TYR A 84 -21.89 14.76 -6.96
N VAL A 85 -21.86 15.61 -5.93
CA VAL A 85 -21.30 16.95 -6.03
C VAL A 85 -19.92 16.95 -5.41
N GLU A 86 -18.93 17.45 -6.14
CA GLU A 86 -17.57 17.59 -5.66
C GLU A 86 -17.45 18.84 -4.78
N ALA A 87 -17.80 20.00 -5.31
CA ALA A 87 -17.73 21.26 -4.58
C ALA A 87 -18.68 22.32 -5.14
N VAL A 88 -19.10 23.23 -4.26
CA VAL A 88 -19.78 24.48 -4.62
C VAL A 88 -18.87 25.64 -4.23
N LYS A 89 -18.63 26.55 -5.17
CA LYS A 89 -17.89 27.79 -4.92
C LYS A 89 -18.78 28.99 -5.16
N VAL A 90 -18.80 29.90 -4.21
CA VAL A 90 -19.58 31.14 -4.29
C VAL A 90 -18.62 32.32 -4.33
N VAL A 91 -18.80 33.21 -5.30
CA VAL A 91 -17.98 34.41 -5.47
C VAL A 91 -18.86 35.64 -5.31
N ASN A 92 -18.55 36.48 -4.34
CA ASN A 92 -19.17 37.79 -4.20
C ASN A 92 -18.66 38.70 -5.33
N GLN A 93 -19.51 39.06 -6.30
CA GLN A 93 -19.09 39.85 -7.47
C GLN A 93 -18.79 41.32 -7.13
N LYS A 94 -19.11 41.79 -5.92
CA LYS A 94 -18.79 43.15 -5.45
C LYS A 94 -17.41 43.21 -4.80
N THR A 95 -17.03 42.19 -4.03
CA THR A 95 -15.78 42.17 -3.25
C THR A 95 -14.71 41.22 -3.81
N ASP A 96 -15.06 40.38 -4.78
CA ASP A 96 -14.26 39.27 -5.31
C ASP A 96 -13.88 38.18 -4.28
N GLU A 97 -14.47 38.23 -3.08
CA GLU A 97 -14.31 37.19 -2.06
C GLU A 97 -14.90 35.85 -2.52
N LYS A 98 -14.22 34.77 -2.15
CA LYS A 98 -14.52 33.40 -2.60
C LYS A 98 -14.78 32.52 -1.39
N PHE A 99 -15.92 31.87 -1.39
CA PHE A 99 -16.33 30.89 -0.39
C PHE A 99 -16.41 29.52 -1.05
N ILE A 100 -15.80 28.51 -0.44
CA ILE A 100 -15.74 27.14 -0.96
C ILE A 100 -16.47 26.22 0.00
N PHE A 101 -17.27 25.32 -0.56
CA PHE A 101 -18.06 24.31 0.13
C PHE A 101 -17.73 22.96 -0.52
N PRO A 102 -16.73 22.22 0.01
CA PRO A 102 -16.40 20.88 -0.45
C PRO A 102 -17.55 19.94 -0.09
N VAL A 103 -18.35 19.58 -1.08
CA VAL A 103 -19.55 18.77 -0.83
C VAL A 103 -19.16 17.31 -0.74
N LEU A 104 -18.48 16.81 -1.78
CA LEU A 104 -17.98 15.45 -1.93
C LEU A 104 -18.99 14.33 -1.56
N ARG A 105 -20.29 14.59 -1.68
CA ARG A 105 -21.39 13.71 -1.24
C ARG A 105 -22.34 13.37 -2.38
N TRP A 106 -22.96 12.20 -2.26
CA TRP A 106 -24.19 11.87 -2.98
C TRP A 106 -25.37 12.60 -2.35
N ILE A 107 -26.13 13.32 -3.17
CA ILE A 107 -27.26 14.15 -2.73
C ILE A 107 -28.54 13.31 -2.84
N LYS A 108 -29.18 13.06 -1.71
CA LYS A 108 -30.48 12.40 -1.64
C LYS A 108 -31.61 13.33 -2.09
N ALA A 109 -32.60 12.73 -2.76
CA ALA A 109 -33.84 13.43 -3.15
C ALA A 109 -34.51 14.06 -1.92
N HIS A 110 -34.95 15.30 -2.06
CA HIS A 110 -35.75 16.02 -1.07
C HIS A 110 -35.07 16.21 0.31
N TYR A 111 -33.78 15.90 0.42
CA TYR A 111 -33.01 16.14 1.64
C TYR A 111 -32.22 17.44 1.51
N HIS A 112 -32.40 18.34 2.47
CA HIS A 112 -31.75 19.65 2.52
C HIS A 112 -30.37 19.54 3.17
N TYR A 113 -29.33 19.39 2.35
CA TYR A 113 -27.97 19.35 2.82
C TYR A 113 -27.50 20.73 3.22
N LYS A 114 -26.97 20.84 4.44
CA LYS A 114 -26.32 22.04 4.95
C LYS A 114 -24.82 21.80 4.96
N ILE A 115 -24.09 22.60 4.18
CA ILE A 115 -22.64 22.49 4.07
C ILE A 115 -22.03 23.80 4.52
N VAL A 116 -21.21 23.74 5.55
CA VAL A 116 -20.49 24.90 6.08
C VAL A 116 -19.28 25.21 5.22
N HIS A 117 -18.82 26.46 5.27
CA HIS A 117 -17.62 26.87 4.56
C HIS A 117 -16.44 25.96 4.92
N LEU A 118 -15.72 25.46 3.90
CA LEU A 118 -14.61 24.48 3.98
C LEU A 118 -15.00 23.06 4.43
N ASP A 119 -16.21 22.87 4.97
CA ASP A 119 -16.76 21.58 5.41
C ASP A 119 -15.78 20.74 6.24
N THR A 120 -15.09 21.35 7.21
CA THR A 120 -14.09 20.68 8.04
C THR A 120 -14.34 20.97 9.52
N SER A 121 -14.67 19.94 10.30
CA SER A 121 -15.07 20.08 11.71
C SER A 121 -14.84 18.78 12.49
N LEU A 122 -14.47 18.93 13.77
CA LEU A 122 -14.62 17.87 14.77
C LEU A 122 -16.12 17.70 15.09
N PRO A 123 -16.56 16.49 15.47
CA PRO A 123 -18.00 16.23 15.60
C PRO A 123 -18.67 17.07 16.69
N GLN A 124 -17.97 17.39 17.77
CA GLN A 124 -18.45 18.29 18.84
C GLN A 124 -18.62 19.75 18.41
N ASP A 125 -17.94 20.17 17.34
CA ASP A 125 -17.94 21.55 16.83
C ASP A 125 -18.82 21.70 15.57
N ASP A 126 -19.40 20.60 15.09
CA ASP A 126 -20.21 20.59 13.87
C ASP A 126 -21.59 21.21 14.14
N PRO A 127 -22.02 22.25 13.39
CA PRO A 127 -23.36 22.84 13.57
C PRO A 127 -24.49 21.96 13.00
N CYS A 128 -24.17 20.89 12.26
CA CYS A 128 -25.11 20.00 11.58
C CYS A 128 -24.96 18.54 12.07
N GLN A 129 -24.85 18.33 13.38
CA GLN A 129 -24.60 17.01 14.00
C GLN A 129 -25.60 15.92 13.56
N GLU A 130 -26.89 16.25 13.43
CA GLU A 130 -27.90 15.28 12.99
C GLU A 130 -27.65 14.80 11.55
N GLN A 131 -27.28 15.70 10.64
CA GLN A 131 -26.91 15.34 9.26
C GLN A 131 -25.67 14.45 9.28
N ARG A 132 -24.65 14.83 10.06
CA ARG A 132 -23.41 14.08 10.21
C ARG A 132 -23.63 12.65 10.71
N GLU A 133 -24.48 12.48 11.73
CA GLU A 133 -24.84 11.16 12.26
C GLU A 133 -25.59 10.33 11.21
N GLN A 134 -26.55 10.92 10.50
CA GLN A 134 -27.27 10.22 9.43
C GLN A 134 -26.33 9.78 8.31
N GLU A 135 -25.39 10.63 7.88
CA GLU A 135 -24.39 10.28 6.87
C GLU A 135 -23.54 9.07 7.31
N LEU A 136 -23.10 9.03 8.58
CA LEU A 136 -22.37 7.90 9.14
C LEU A 136 -23.22 6.61 9.23
N LEU A 137 -24.48 6.71 9.63
CA LEU A 137 -25.40 5.57 9.65
C LEU A 137 -25.58 4.97 8.26
N GLU A 138 -25.64 5.80 7.22
CA GLU A 138 -25.72 5.34 5.84
C GLU A 138 -24.42 4.67 5.38
N LYS A 139 -23.26 5.24 5.73
CA LYS A 139 -21.97 4.60 5.43
C LYS A 139 -21.85 3.24 6.12
N ARG A 140 -22.33 3.07 7.36
CA ARG A 140 -22.35 1.76 8.06
C ARG A 140 -23.20 0.70 7.37
N LYS A 141 -24.20 1.08 6.55
CA LYS A 141 -25.02 0.17 5.73
C LYS A 141 -24.33 -0.26 4.43
N VAL A 142 -23.34 0.50 3.96
CA VAL A 142 -22.62 0.23 2.71
C VAL A 142 -21.28 -0.46 2.98
N TYR A 143 -20.52 0.05 3.95
CA TYR A 143 -19.21 -0.48 4.34
C TYR A 143 -19.40 -1.57 5.39
N ILE A 144 -19.80 -2.75 4.91
CA ILE A 144 -20.08 -3.93 5.73
C ILE A 144 -18.93 -4.93 5.60
N PHE A 145 -18.49 -5.49 6.73
CA PHE A 145 -17.52 -6.58 6.74
C PHE A 145 -18.08 -7.88 6.15
N LYS A 146 -17.24 -8.59 5.41
CA LYS A 146 -17.55 -9.93 4.92
C LYS A 146 -17.58 -10.94 6.07
N ASP A 147 -18.66 -11.72 6.13
CA ASP A 147 -18.89 -12.72 7.17
C ASP A 147 -17.89 -13.90 7.07
N GLY A 148 -17.49 -14.47 8.22
CA GLY A 148 -16.75 -15.74 8.28
C GLY A 148 -15.23 -15.68 8.01
N LEU A 149 -14.64 -14.49 7.84
CA LEU A 149 -13.20 -14.31 7.59
C LEU A 149 -12.36 -13.99 8.84
N TYR A 150 -12.66 -14.59 9.99
CA TYR A 150 -12.03 -14.22 11.26
C TYR A 150 -10.52 -14.50 11.36
N GLN A 151 -10.02 -15.45 10.56
CA GLN A 151 -8.59 -15.78 10.50
C GLN A 151 -7.80 -14.88 9.55
N LEU A 152 -8.45 -14.00 8.79
CA LEU A 152 -7.83 -13.06 7.85
C LEU A 152 -8.15 -11.61 8.28
N PRO A 153 -7.47 -10.58 7.74
CA PRO A 153 -7.93 -9.21 7.92
C PRO A 153 -9.37 -9.04 7.41
N PRO A 154 -10.17 -8.13 7.98
CA PRO A 154 -11.51 -7.88 7.48
C PRO A 154 -11.49 -7.41 6.03
N GLN A 155 -12.48 -7.82 5.26
CA GLN A 155 -12.66 -7.49 3.85
C GLN A 155 -14.07 -7.00 3.64
N VAL A 156 -14.31 -6.25 2.57
CA VAL A 156 -15.65 -5.75 2.27
C VAL A 156 -16.57 -6.89 1.82
N LYS A 157 -17.84 -6.83 2.23
CA LYS A 157 -18.87 -7.80 1.82
C LYS A 157 -19.21 -7.67 0.33
N SER A 158 -19.32 -6.44 -0.16
CA SER A 158 -19.61 -6.09 -1.55
C SER A 158 -18.95 -4.76 -1.86
N LEU A 159 -18.33 -4.63 -3.05
CA LEU A 159 -17.66 -3.40 -3.48
C LEU A 159 -18.62 -2.21 -3.44
N PRO A 160 -18.39 -1.18 -2.61
CA PRO A 160 -19.15 0.06 -2.65
C PRO A 160 -18.95 0.74 -4.01
N GLU A 161 -20.01 1.29 -4.60
CA GLU A 161 -19.93 1.99 -5.89
C GLU A 161 -18.94 3.16 -5.84
N ASP A 162 -18.87 3.82 -4.68
CA ASP A 162 -17.95 4.91 -4.37
C ASP A 162 -16.48 4.56 -4.51
N GLU A 163 -16.14 3.28 -4.34
CA GLU A 163 -14.79 2.73 -4.30
C GLU A 163 -14.37 2.10 -5.64
N ALA A 164 -15.31 1.97 -6.58
CA ALA A 164 -15.05 1.35 -7.87
C ALA A 164 -14.04 2.17 -8.69
N PHE A 165 -13.18 1.48 -9.44
CA PHE A 165 -12.32 2.13 -10.43
C PHE A 165 -13.13 2.98 -11.41
N SER A 166 -12.57 4.14 -11.79
CA SER A 166 -13.07 4.90 -12.93
C SER A 166 -13.02 4.08 -14.22
N PHE A 167 -13.84 4.45 -15.21
CA PHE A 167 -13.91 3.76 -16.49
C PHE A 167 -12.55 3.75 -17.21
N ASN A 168 -11.87 4.91 -17.26
CA ASN A 168 -10.56 5.06 -17.89
C ASN A 168 -9.53 4.14 -17.24
N TYR A 169 -9.50 4.09 -15.91
CA TYR A 169 -8.58 3.21 -15.17
C TYR A 169 -8.80 1.72 -15.49
N LYS A 170 -10.06 1.27 -15.53
CA LYS A 170 -10.38 -0.12 -15.94
C LYS A 170 -9.92 -0.41 -17.36
N TRP A 171 -10.13 0.53 -18.27
CA TRP A 171 -9.77 0.40 -19.68
C TRP A 171 -8.25 0.28 -19.87
N ASP A 172 -7.47 1.11 -19.18
CA ASP A 172 -6.01 1.10 -19.27
C ASP A 172 -5.42 -0.23 -18.78
N ILE A 173 -5.90 -0.76 -17.64
CA ILE A 173 -5.49 -2.09 -17.16
C ILE A 173 -5.81 -3.19 -18.19
N MET A 174 -7.00 -3.14 -18.80
CA MET A 174 -7.41 -4.13 -19.79
C MET A 174 -6.57 -4.06 -21.07
N LYS A 175 -6.32 -2.86 -21.57
CA LYS A 175 -5.50 -2.60 -22.76
C LYS A 175 -4.07 -3.10 -22.54
N ASN A 176 -3.44 -2.73 -21.43
CA ASN A 176 -2.08 -3.13 -21.08
C ASN A 176 -1.97 -4.67 -20.98
N LYS A 177 -2.94 -5.32 -20.33
CA LYS A 177 -2.96 -6.79 -20.24
C LYS A 177 -3.07 -7.45 -21.62
N ALA A 178 -3.91 -6.93 -22.51
CA ALA A 178 -4.08 -7.48 -23.86
C ALA A 178 -2.79 -7.40 -24.68
N GLU A 179 -2.08 -6.26 -24.64
CA GLU A 179 -0.80 -6.05 -25.31
C GLU A 179 0.28 -7.03 -24.81
N LEU A 180 0.37 -7.24 -23.49
CA LEU A 180 1.30 -8.19 -22.88
C LEU A 180 1.02 -9.64 -23.31
N ILE A 181 -0.25 -10.05 -23.39
CA ILE A 181 -0.65 -11.39 -23.85
C ILE A 181 -0.28 -11.61 -25.31
N ILE A 182 -0.55 -10.64 -26.19
CA ILE A 182 -0.19 -10.72 -27.61
C ILE A 182 1.32 -10.88 -27.77
N THR A 183 2.10 -10.06 -27.05
CA THR A 183 3.56 -10.10 -27.07
C THR A 183 4.10 -11.44 -26.56
N SER A 184 3.55 -11.96 -25.47
CA SER A 184 3.91 -13.27 -24.91
C SER A 184 3.69 -14.41 -25.91
N LYS A 185 2.57 -14.41 -26.65
CA LYS A 185 2.31 -15.40 -27.70
C LYS A 185 3.35 -15.35 -28.83
N ILE A 186 3.79 -14.15 -29.23
CA ILE A 186 4.86 -14.00 -30.23
C ILE A 186 6.17 -14.58 -29.69
N ILE A 187 6.54 -14.25 -28.44
CA ILE A 187 7.75 -14.77 -27.80
C ILE A 187 7.73 -16.30 -27.69
N MET A 188 6.58 -16.89 -27.35
CA MET A 188 6.41 -18.35 -27.30
C MET A 188 6.80 -19.02 -28.61
N LEU A 189 6.51 -18.38 -29.76
CA LEU A 189 6.82 -18.90 -31.09
C LEU A 189 8.28 -18.69 -31.51
N THR A 190 8.96 -17.64 -31.00
CA THR A 190 10.29 -17.22 -31.49
C THR A 190 11.47 -17.62 -30.61
N SER A 191 11.25 -17.89 -29.31
CA SER A 191 12.33 -18.02 -28.32
C SER A 191 12.93 -19.43 -28.13
N GLY A 192 12.73 -20.36 -29.07
CA GLY A 192 13.39 -21.68 -29.07
C GLY A 192 13.03 -22.60 -27.89
N SER A 193 13.88 -23.56 -27.53
CA SER A 193 13.72 -24.40 -26.32
C SER A 193 14.80 -24.05 -25.29
N TRP A 194 14.51 -24.21 -24.01
CA TRP A 194 15.49 -23.94 -22.94
C TRP A 194 16.35 -25.16 -22.69
N LYS A 195 17.59 -25.13 -23.16
CA LYS A 195 18.59 -26.21 -23.00
C LYS A 195 19.74 -25.80 -22.08
N SER A 196 19.92 -24.51 -21.86
CA SER A 196 20.91 -23.90 -20.97
C SER A 196 20.29 -22.74 -20.19
N LEU A 197 20.94 -22.30 -19.10
CA LEU A 197 20.51 -21.13 -18.35
C LEU A 197 20.56 -19.83 -19.19
N LEU A 198 21.37 -19.79 -20.24
CA LEU A 198 21.44 -18.67 -21.17
C LEU A 198 20.16 -18.55 -22.01
N ASP A 199 19.55 -19.67 -22.39
CA ASP A 199 18.35 -19.68 -23.23
C ASP A 199 17.13 -19.03 -22.56
N LEU A 200 17.12 -18.94 -21.22
CA LEU A 200 16.06 -18.29 -20.45
C LEU A 200 15.96 -16.80 -20.80
N ARG A 201 17.04 -16.19 -21.29
CA ARG A 201 17.08 -14.77 -21.68
C ARG A 201 16.40 -14.50 -23.03
N ASN A 202 16.08 -15.53 -23.80
CA ASN A 202 15.49 -15.40 -25.14
C ASN A 202 14.02 -14.91 -25.12
N VAL A 203 13.43 -14.73 -23.94
CA VAL A 203 12.07 -14.21 -23.77
C VAL A 203 11.99 -12.68 -23.67
N TYR A 204 13.12 -12.00 -23.46
CA TYR A 204 13.13 -10.55 -23.29
C TYR A 204 13.08 -9.82 -24.64
N THR A 205 12.37 -8.70 -24.66
CA THR A 205 12.23 -7.81 -25.82
C THR A 205 12.70 -6.42 -25.46
N LYS A 206 12.94 -5.57 -26.46
CA LYS A 206 13.51 -4.22 -26.23
C LYS A 206 12.58 -3.29 -25.45
N GLU A 207 11.26 -3.40 -25.66
CA GLU A 207 10.30 -2.39 -25.22
C GLU A 207 9.34 -2.92 -24.14
N ILE A 208 8.71 -4.07 -24.38
CA ILE A 208 7.62 -4.56 -23.52
C ILE A 208 8.19 -5.39 -22.36
N PHE A 209 8.92 -6.46 -22.66
CA PHE A 209 9.55 -7.31 -21.66
C PHE A 209 11.06 -7.03 -21.62
N TYR A 210 11.43 -5.82 -21.17
CA TYR A 210 12.83 -5.45 -21.04
C TYR A 210 13.59 -6.46 -20.18
N GLU A 211 14.86 -6.68 -20.51
CA GLU A 211 15.74 -7.55 -19.73
C GLU A 211 16.12 -6.88 -18.40
N PRO A 212 15.73 -7.43 -17.23
CA PRO A 212 16.10 -6.85 -15.95
C PRO A 212 17.60 -7.00 -15.65
N LEU A 213 18.15 -6.12 -14.81
CA LEU A 213 19.56 -6.20 -14.42
C LEU A 213 19.91 -7.54 -13.72
N CYS A 214 18.94 -8.14 -13.03
CA CYS A 214 19.12 -9.36 -12.27
C CYS A 214 19.57 -10.56 -13.15
N THR A 215 19.27 -10.57 -14.44
CA THR A 215 19.69 -11.64 -15.37
C THR A 215 21.21 -11.77 -15.48
N LYS A 216 21.94 -10.67 -15.18
CA LYS A 216 23.40 -10.59 -15.24
C LYS A 216 24.06 -10.81 -13.88
N THR A 217 23.30 -10.76 -12.79
CA THR A 217 23.84 -10.60 -11.43
C THR A 217 23.37 -11.68 -10.45
N TRP A 218 22.32 -12.43 -10.76
CA TRP A 218 21.69 -13.43 -9.89
C TRP A 218 22.61 -14.52 -9.32
N ARG A 219 23.66 -14.93 -10.06
CA ARG A 219 24.61 -15.96 -9.57
C ARG A 219 25.44 -15.49 -8.38
N ASN A 220 25.64 -14.19 -8.24
CA ASN A 220 26.60 -13.59 -7.31
C ASN A 220 25.99 -13.40 -5.91
N ASP A 221 26.70 -13.88 -4.90
CA ASP A 221 26.33 -13.84 -3.48
C ASP A 221 26.14 -12.42 -2.93
N LEU A 222 26.84 -11.43 -3.46
CA LEU A 222 26.61 -10.01 -3.14
C LEU A 222 25.19 -9.58 -3.50
N ASN A 223 24.65 -10.05 -4.63
CA ASN A 223 23.28 -9.70 -5.03
C ASN A 223 22.25 -10.47 -4.22
N PHE A 224 22.52 -11.72 -3.87
CA PHE A 224 21.67 -12.49 -2.97
C PHE A 224 21.56 -11.83 -1.59
N GLY A 225 22.67 -11.31 -1.06
CA GLY A 225 22.68 -10.48 0.15
C GLY A 225 21.94 -9.16 -0.06
N LEU A 226 22.20 -8.44 -1.16
CA LEU A 226 21.53 -7.18 -1.47
C LEU A 226 20.00 -7.31 -1.56
N GLN A 227 19.48 -8.46 -2.02
CA GLN A 227 18.04 -8.72 -2.03
C GLN A 227 17.38 -8.63 -0.65
N ARG A 228 18.13 -8.85 0.44
CA ARG A 228 17.60 -8.78 1.81
C ARG A 228 17.41 -7.33 2.30
N ILE A 229 18.02 -6.36 1.62
CA ILE A 229 18.12 -4.97 2.10
C ILE A 229 17.76 -3.92 1.03
N ALA A 230 17.70 -4.29 -0.25
CA ALA A 230 17.44 -3.37 -1.35
C ALA A 230 16.70 -4.08 -2.51
N SER A 231 15.63 -4.81 -2.20
CA SER A 231 14.77 -5.50 -3.16
C SER A 231 13.33 -5.61 -2.61
N MET A 232 12.54 -6.60 -3.06
CA MET A 232 11.10 -6.78 -2.77
C MET A 232 10.76 -7.09 -1.31
N ASN A 233 11.66 -7.76 -0.56
CA ASN A 233 11.38 -8.16 0.82
C ASN A 233 12.49 -7.71 1.77
N PRO A 234 12.62 -6.40 2.01
CA PRO A 234 13.68 -5.86 2.85
C PRO A 234 13.39 -6.00 4.35
N SER A 235 12.29 -6.62 4.77
CA SER A 235 11.76 -6.51 6.15
C SER A 235 12.11 -7.69 7.06
N LEU A 236 12.80 -8.73 6.55
CA LEU A 236 13.07 -9.96 7.30
C LEU A 236 14.40 -9.98 8.05
N ILE A 237 15.44 -9.35 7.49
CA ILE A 237 16.79 -9.51 8.02
C ILE A 237 16.92 -8.88 9.40
N GLU A 238 17.54 -9.61 10.32
CA GLU A 238 17.80 -9.17 11.69
C GLU A 238 19.23 -9.49 12.12
N LEU A 239 19.72 -8.73 13.10
CA LEU A 239 21.03 -8.94 13.71
C LEU A 239 21.02 -10.27 14.49
N CYS A 240 21.96 -11.15 14.16
CA CYS A 240 22.10 -12.44 14.81
C CYS A 240 23.02 -12.29 16.03
N THR A 241 22.42 -12.38 17.22
CA THR A 241 23.14 -12.28 18.51
C THR A 241 23.53 -13.64 19.09
N GLU A 242 22.85 -14.72 18.66
CA GLU A 242 23.26 -16.10 18.88
C GLU A 242 22.85 -16.99 17.70
N ILE A 243 23.56 -18.10 17.48
CA ILE A 243 23.15 -19.12 16.52
C ILE A 243 22.01 -19.95 17.11
N PRO A 244 20.83 -20.02 16.47
CA PRO A 244 19.74 -20.85 16.97
C PRO A 244 20.13 -22.33 17.02
N GLN A 245 19.80 -23.03 18.11
CA GLN A 245 20.17 -24.46 18.31
C GLN A 245 19.70 -25.39 17.18
N LYS A 246 18.60 -25.01 16.50
CA LYS A 246 17.99 -25.71 15.37
C LYS A 246 18.79 -25.61 14.07
N LEU A 247 19.68 -24.61 13.97
CA LEU A 247 20.57 -24.41 12.83
C LEU A 247 21.85 -25.24 13.04
N GLY A 248 22.12 -26.18 12.14
CA GLY A 248 23.24 -27.13 12.24
C GLY A 248 24.61 -26.57 11.89
N VAL A 249 24.82 -25.26 12.01
CA VAL A 249 26.08 -24.59 11.71
C VAL A 249 27.11 -24.89 12.81
N THR A 250 28.37 -25.11 12.42
CA THR A 250 29.49 -25.22 13.37
C THR A 250 30.56 -24.16 13.08
N ASP A 251 31.42 -23.88 14.07
CA ASP A 251 32.54 -22.96 13.91
C ASP A 251 33.49 -23.39 12.79
N GLU A 252 33.73 -24.69 12.63
CA GLU A 252 34.56 -25.24 11.56
C GLU A 252 33.98 -24.96 10.17
N MET A 253 32.65 -25.06 10.04
CA MET A 253 31.97 -24.77 8.77
C MET A 253 32.12 -23.31 8.36
N LEU A 254 31.99 -22.38 9.32
CA LEU A 254 32.03 -20.95 9.03
C LEU A 254 33.44 -20.39 8.97
N ARG A 255 34.43 -20.97 9.68
CA ARG A 255 35.80 -20.43 9.81
C ARG A 255 36.42 -19.92 8.49
N PRO A 256 36.30 -20.61 7.34
CA PRO A 256 36.85 -20.11 6.07
C PRO A 256 36.20 -18.82 5.55
N LEU A 257 34.99 -18.52 6.01
CA LEU A 257 34.14 -17.40 5.56
C LEU A 257 34.21 -16.19 6.50
N LEU A 258 34.82 -16.31 7.68
CA LEU A 258 34.83 -15.26 8.71
C LEU A 258 36.04 -14.33 8.66
N GLU A 259 36.81 -14.33 7.55
CA GLU A 259 37.93 -13.40 7.32
C GLU A 259 38.98 -13.39 8.45
N GLY A 260 39.24 -14.57 9.04
CA GLY A 260 40.19 -14.74 10.13
C GLY A 260 39.65 -14.43 11.54
N CYS A 261 38.39 -14.00 11.67
CA CYS A 261 37.72 -13.82 12.96
C CYS A 261 37.12 -15.14 13.46
N THR A 262 36.96 -15.26 14.78
CA THR A 262 36.09 -16.30 15.37
C THR A 262 34.62 -15.92 15.20
N LEU A 263 33.72 -16.90 15.28
CA LEU A 263 32.27 -16.64 15.23
C LEU A 263 31.84 -15.66 16.32
N GLN A 264 32.35 -15.83 17.55
CA GLN A 264 32.06 -14.93 18.65
C GLN A 264 32.51 -13.49 18.36
N GLN A 265 33.71 -13.28 17.78
CA GLN A 265 34.18 -11.95 17.41
C GLN A 265 33.28 -11.28 16.35
N VAL A 266 32.75 -12.06 15.41
CA VAL A 266 31.81 -11.56 14.39
C VAL A 266 30.46 -11.16 15.01
N ILE A 267 29.96 -11.94 15.97
CA ILE A 267 28.75 -11.62 16.74
C ILE A 267 28.96 -10.37 17.60
N ASP A 268 30.05 -10.31 18.36
CA ASP A 268 30.38 -9.19 19.26
C ASP A 268 30.57 -7.87 18.48
N SER A 269 31.11 -7.95 17.26
CA SER A 269 31.25 -6.82 16.33
C SER A 269 29.98 -6.52 15.53
N LYS A 270 28.87 -7.22 15.78
CA LYS A 270 27.56 -7.03 15.13
C LYS A 270 27.59 -7.17 13.60
N ARG A 271 28.41 -8.10 13.11
CA ARG A 271 28.58 -8.36 11.67
C ARG A 271 27.78 -9.56 11.17
N LEU A 272 27.14 -10.33 12.07
CA LEU A 272 26.35 -11.50 11.74
C LEU A 272 24.85 -11.17 11.70
N PHE A 273 24.16 -11.61 10.65
CA PHE A 273 22.73 -11.41 10.43
C PHE A 273 22.05 -12.71 10.05
N MET A 274 20.73 -12.76 10.23
CA MET A 274 19.94 -13.93 9.92
C MET A 274 18.59 -13.55 9.29
N CYS A 275 18.07 -14.45 8.47
CA CYS A 275 16.66 -14.50 8.11
C CYS A 275 16.11 -15.89 8.47
N ASP A 276 15.00 -15.94 9.20
CA ASP A 276 14.33 -17.17 9.61
C ASP A 276 12.88 -17.21 9.11
N LEU A 277 12.61 -18.10 8.15
CA LEU A 277 11.30 -18.24 7.52
C LEU A 277 10.40 -19.26 8.25
N LYS A 278 10.60 -19.46 9.56
CA LYS A 278 9.80 -20.37 10.42
C LYS A 278 8.28 -20.22 10.27
N ILE A 279 7.79 -19.01 9.95
CA ILE A 279 6.35 -18.77 9.74
C ILE A 279 5.73 -19.68 8.67
N LEU A 280 6.54 -20.19 7.74
CA LEU A 280 6.14 -21.10 6.67
C LEU A 280 6.00 -22.57 7.12
N GLU A 281 6.31 -22.89 8.38
CA GLU A 281 6.19 -24.25 8.92
C GLU A 281 4.73 -24.74 8.90
N GLY A 282 4.48 -25.89 8.28
CA GLY A 282 3.14 -26.48 8.20
C GLY A 282 2.18 -25.75 7.25
N ILE A 283 2.69 -24.91 6.36
CA ILE A 283 1.89 -24.27 5.31
C ILE A 283 1.61 -25.26 4.17
N THR A 284 0.37 -25.30 3.70
CA THR A 284 -0.03 -26.10 2.55
C THR A 284 0.69 -25.64 1.29
N HIS A 285 1.06 -26.59 0.43
CA HIS A 285 1.57 -26.31 -0.91
C HIS A 285 0.81 -27.16 -1.94
N LYS A 286 0.96 -26.80 -3.21
CA LYS A 286 0.33 -27.54 -4.30
C LYS A 286 0.82 -28.98 -4.38
N GLU A 287 -0.08 -29.85 -4.82
CA GLU A 287 0.21 -31.25 -5.10
C GLU A 287 1.34 -31.37 -6.13
N GLY A 288 2.29 -32.28 -5.89
CA GLY A 288 3.46 -32.49 -6.75
C GLY A 288 4.57 -31.44 -6.64
N LEU A 289 4.36 -30.36 -5.87
CA LEU A 289 5.38 -29.37 -5.54
C LEU A 289 5.85 -29.54 -4.08
N HIS A 290 6.94 -28.85 -3.72
CA HIS A 290 7.52 -28.86 -2.38
C HIS A 290 7.77 -27.42 -1.91
N MET A 291 7.77 -27.18 -0.60
CA MET A 291 8.26 -25.91 -0.03
C MET A 291 9.33 -26.15 1.03
N CYS A 292 10.24 -25.19 1.13
CA CYS A 292 11.24 -25.11 2.18
C CYS A 292 10.76 -24.20 3.31
N VAL A 293 11.40 -24.31 4.47
CA VAL A 293 11.18 -23.42 5.63
C VAL A 293 12.56 -22.99 6.15
N PRO A 294 13.30 -22.20 5.36
CA PRO A 294 14.74 -22.10 5.52
C PRO A 294 15.16 -21.11 6.61
N ILE A 295 16.41 -21.25 7.02
CA ILE A 295 17.16 -20.31 7.86
C ILE A 295 18.44 -19.97 7.08
N ALA A 296 18.76 -18.69 6.94
CA ALA A 296 19.99 -18.24 6.28
C ALA A 296 20.78 -17.28 7.15
N LEU A 297 22.10 -17.47 7.20
CA LEU A 297 23.05 -16.57 7.85
C LEU A 297 23.77 -15.71 6.82
N PHE A 298 24.02 -14.46 7.20
CA PHE A 298 24.71 -13.47 6.40
C PHE A 298 25.80 -12.78 7.22
N LEU A 299 26.87 -12.40 6.55
CA LEU A 299 28.00 -11.66 7.11
C LEU A 299 28.10 -10.30 6.43
N VAL A 300 28.28 -9.23 7.20
CA VAL A 300 28.85 -7.97 6.68
C VAL A 300 30.36 -8.16 6.59
N ASN A 301 30.87 -8.33 5.38
CA ASN A 301 32.28 -8.62 5.08
C ASN A 301 33.19 -7.37 5.26
N GLY A 302 34.50 -7.53 5.09
CA GLY A 302 35.48 -6.44 5.24
C GLY A 302 35.25 -5.26 4.28
N ASP A 303 34.60 -5.51 3.14
CA ASP A 303 34.19 -4.50 2.15
C ASP A 303 32.86 -3.82 2.47
N GLN A 304 32.31 -4.05 3.67
CA GLN A 304 31.02 -3.52 4.12
C GLN A 304 29.86 -3.96 3.22
N LYS A 305 29.89 -5.22 2.75
CA LYS A 305 28.84 -5.85 1.94
C LYS A 305 28.24 -7.03 2.68
N LEU A 306 26.92 -7.14 2.60
CA LEU A 306 26.18 -8.28 3.11
C LEU A 306 26.31 -9.46 2.14
N VAL A 307 26.83 -10.60 2.63
CA VAL A 307 26.98 -11.84 1.85
C VAL A 307 26.39 -13.04 2.61
N PRO A 308 25.71 -13.98 1.93
CA PRO A 308 25.29 -15.24 2.55
C PRO A 308 26.49 -16.09 2.93
N ILE A 309 26.46 -16.71 4.10
CA ILE A 309 27.51 -17.63 4.56
C ILE A 309 26.99 -19.03 4.88
N ALA A 310 25.68 -19.19 5.12
CA ALA A 310 25.07 -20.50 5.36
C ALA A 310 23.57 -20.48 5.05
N ILE A 311 23.05 -21.59 4.52
CA ILE A 311 21.60 -21.82 4.33
C ILE A 311 21.26 -23.24 4.79
N GLN A 312 20.25 -23.37 5.66
CA GLN A 312 19.61 -24.64 5.99
C GLN A 312 18.16 -24.59 5.49
N LEU A 313 17.73 -25.54 4.66
CA LEU A 313 16.46 -25.43 3.93
C LEU A 313 15.21 -25.76 4.77
N TYR A 314 15.39 -26.45 5.89
CA TYR A 314 14.34 -26.71 6.87
C TYR A 314 14.75 -26.33 8.28
N GLN A 315 13.76 -26.17 9.16
CA GLN A 315 13.96 -25.67 10.52
C GLN A 315 14.84 -26.58 11.38
N GLN A 316 14.69 -27.90 11.27
CA GLN A 316 15.40 -28.87 12.12
C GLN A 316 16.62 -29.43 11.41
N LYS A 317 17.81 -29.30 12.02
CA LYS A 317 19.04 -29.95 11.55
C LYS A 317 18.89 -31.47 11.48
N GLY A 318 19.47 -32.11 10.47
CA GLY A 318 19.43 -33.55 10.31
C GLY A 318 20.23 -34.03 9.10
N PRO A 319 20.42 -35.36 8.94
CA PRO A 319 21.25 -35.92 7.88
C PRO A 319 20.74 -35.61 6.46
N ASN A 320 19.43 -35.38 6.30
CA ASN A 320 18.80 -35.02 5.02
C ASN A 320 18.48 -33.52 4.91
N ASN A 321 19.00 -32.70 5.82
CA ASN A 321 18.86 -31.24 5.82
C ASN A 321 20.20 -30.61 6.22
N PRO A 322 21.23 -30.73 5.35
CA PRO A 322 22.54 -30.18 5.62
C PRO A 322 22.52 -28.65 5.61
N VAL A 323 23.55 -28.05 6.22
CA VAL A 323 23.84 -26.63 6.06
C VAL A 323 24.66 -26.42 4.80
N PHE A 324 24.07 -25.79 3.79
CA PHE A 324 24.74 -25.40 2.56
C PHE A 324 25.59 -24.16 2.75
N LEU A 325 26.76 -24.12 2.14
CA LEU A 325 27.77 -23.06 2.26
C LEU A 325 28.18 -22.55 0.86
N PRO A 326 28.68 -21.30 0.73
CA PRO A 326 29.29 -20.81 -0.51
C PRO A 326 30.48 -21.64 -1.03
N THR A 327 31.09 -22.46 -0.18
CA THR A 327 32.20 -23.38 -0.53
C THR A 327 31.73 -24.73 -1.08
N ASP A 328 30.43 -25.01 -1.06
CA ASP A 328 29.86 -26.23 -1.67
C ASP A 328 29.90 -26.13 -3.21
N PRO A 329 29.70 -27.25 -3.95
CA PRO A 329 29.70 -27.21 -5.42
C PRO A 329 28.74 -26.16 -6.00
N GLU A 330 29.16 -25.46 -7.06
CA GLU A 330 28.49 -24.25 -7.60
C GLU A 330 26.97 -24.41 -7.74
N TYR A 331 26.52 -25.44 -8.46
CA TYR A 331 25.08 -25.66 -8.71
C TYR A 331 24.31 -26.12 -7.47
N THR A 332 24.99 -26.77 -6.52
CA THR A 332 24.40 -27.18 -5.25
C THR A 332 24.13 -25.95 -4.36
N TRP A 333 25.11 -25.05 -4.23
CA TRP A 333 24.93 -23.77 -3.54
C TRP A 333 23.89 -22.88 -4.23
N MET A 334 23.94 -22.82 -5.57
CA MET A 334 22.97 -22.07 -6.38
C MET A 334 21.53 -22.53 -6.12
N LEU A 335 21.29 -23.84 -6.13
CA LEU A 335 19.94 -24.38 -5.91
C LEU A 335 19.47 -24.17 -4.47
N ALA A 336 20.36 -24.22 -3.48
CA ALA A 336 20.02 -23.88 -2.09
C ALA A 336 19.55 -22.41 -1.97
N LYS A 337 20.25 -21.46 -2.61
CA LYS A 337 19.82 -20.05 -2.68
C LYS A 337 18.47 -19.87 -3.38
N MET A 338 18.23 -20.61 -4.47
CA MET A 338 16.96 -20.55 -5.20
C MET A 338 15.79 -21.09 -4.36
N TRP A 339 15.98 -22.19 -3.63
CA TRP A 339 14.97 -22.71 -2.70
C TRP A 339 14.73 -21.78 -1.50
N TYR A 340 15.77 -21.08 -1.03
CA TYR A 340 15.58 -19.99 -0.08
C TYR A 340 14.69 -18.89 -0.67
N ASN A 341 15.02 -18.38 -1.87
CA ASN A 341 14.25 -17.32 -2.51
C ASN A 341 12.82 -17.77 -2.86
N ASN A 342 12.57 -19.06 -3.09
CA ASN A 342 11.22 -19.59 -3.27
C ASN A 342 10.36 -19.49 -1.99
N ALA A 343 10.94 -19.82 -0.84
CA ALA A 343 10.29 -19.63 0.44
C ALA A 343 10.09 -18.13 0.74
N ASP A 344 11.09 -17.31 0.45
CA ASP A 344 11.03 -15.85 0.62
C ASP A 344 9.99 -15.20 -0.30
N ALA A 345 9.81 -15.69 -1.53
CA ALA A 345 8.73 -15.28 -2.43
C ALA A 345 7.34 -15.55 -1.86
N THR A 346 7.19 -16.71 -1.19
CA THR A 346 5.95 -17.03 -0.48
C THR A 346 5.71 -16.05 0.66
N TYR A 347 6.73 -15.75 1.47
CA TYR A 347 6.62 -14.73 2.52
C TYR A 347 6.27 -13.35 1.95
N HIS A 348 6.98 -12.91 0.91
CA HIS A 348 6.80 -11.62 0.26
C HIS A 348 5.37 -11.44 -0.23
N GLN A 349 4.88 -12.34 -1.09
CA GLN A 349 3.54 -12.22 -1.67
C GLN A 349 2.44 -12.34 -0.63
N SER A 350 2.60 -13.27 0.34
CA SER A 350 1.61 -13.45 1.40
C SER A 350 1.56 -12.27 2.37
N LEU A 351 2.70 -11.81 2.88
CA LEU A 351 2.74 -10.92 4.04
C LEU A 351 3.14 -9.52 3.65
N SER A 352 4.37 -9.33 3.19
CA SER A 352 4.93 -8.00 2.93
C SER A 352 4.13 -7.24 1.86
N HIS A 353 3.57 -7.95 0.89
CA HIS A 353 2.69 -7.42 -0.15
C HIS A 353 1.21 -7.56 0.24
N LEU A 354 0.58 -8.74 0.09
CA LEU A 354 -0.87 -8.84 0.25
C LEU A 354 -1.35 -8.59 1.70
N GLY A 355 -0.81 -9.31 2.67
CA GLY A 355 -1.34 -9.31 4.04
C GLY A 355 -1.19 -7.96 4.74
N PHE A 356 0.04 -7.43 4.79
CA PHE A 356 0.39 -6.27 5.59
C PHE A 356 0.11 -4.92 4.93
N THR A 357 -0.04 -4.86 3.61
CA THR A 357 -0.48 -3.63 2.93
C THR A 357 -1.94 -3.74 2.52
N HIS A 358 -2.26 -4.54 1.50
CA HIS A 358 -3.60 -4.60 0.93
C HIS A 358 -4.69 -4.94 1.95
N LEU A 359 -4.61 -6.12 2.58
CA LEU A 359 -5.73 -6.66 3.36
C LEU A 359 -5.89 -5.96 4.71
N LEU A 360 -4.78 -5.66 5.42
CA LEU A 360 -4.84 -4.90 6.67
C LEU A 360 -5.38 -3.48 6.43
N MET A 361 -4.91 -2.78 5.39
CA MET A 361 -5.36 -1.41 5.12
C MET A 361 -6.81 -1.37 4.64
N GLU A 362 -7.31 -2.36 3.92
CA GLU A 362 -8.75 -2.43 3.59
C GLU A 362 -9.63 -2.44 4.84
N GLY A 363 -9.26 -3.23 5.85
CA GLY A 363 -9.97 -3.21 7.13
C GLY A 363 -10.01 -1.81 7.75
N ILE A 364 -8.90 -1.06 7.67
CA ILE A 364 -8.81 0.33 8.13
C ILE A 364 -9.67 1.27 7.27
N VAL A 365 -9.72 1.09 5.94
CA VAL A 365 -10.59 1.87 5.05
C VAL A 365 -12.05 1.69 5.47
N LEU A 366 -12.48 0.44 5.67
CA LEU A 366 -13.85 0.13 6.08
C LEU A 366 -14.25 0.86 7.37
N ILE A 367 -13.47 0.72 8.44
CA ILE A 367 -13.79 1.39 9.72
C ILE A 367 -13.66 2.91 9.63
N THR A 368 -12.82 3.43 8.73
CA THR A 368 -12.70 4.89 8.54
C THR A 368 -14.00 5.44 7.99
N HIS A 369 -14.56 4.83 6.95
CA HIS A 369 -15.88 5.23 6.42
C HIS A 369 -17.02 5.02 7.42
N ARG A 370 -16.90 4.08 8.35
CA ARG A 370 -17.93 3.75 9.34
C ARG A 370 -17.94 4.68 10.57
N ASN A 371 -16.82 5.33 10.87
CA ASN A 371 -16.67 6.13 12.09
C ASN A 371 -16.36 7.60 11.86
N LEU A 372 -15.61 7.94 10.81
CA LEU A 372 -15.21 9.33 10.56
C LEU A 372 -16.08 9.92 9.46
N ALA A 373 -16.80 11.00 9.79
CA ALA A 373 -17.62 11.68 8.79
C ALA A 373 -16.73 12.32 7.71
N GLN A 374 -17.33 12.63 6.56
CA GLN A 374 -16.60 13.26 5.46
C GLN A 374 -16.04 14.66 5.80
N SER A 375 -16.70 15.36 6.73
CA SER A 375 -16.25 16.63 7.28
C SER A 375 -15.14 16.47 8.33
N HIS A 376 -14.89 15.25 8.82
CA HIS A 376 -13.86 15.00 9.83
C HIS A 376 -12.47 15.30 9.24
N PRO A 377 -11.60 16.08 9.92
CA PRO A 377 -10.29 16.45 9.39
C PRO A 377 -9.42 15.22 9.08
N LEU A 378 -9.48 14.17 9.91
CA LEU A 378 -8.73 12.93 9.66
C LEU A 378 -9.27 12.11 8.48
N PHE A 379 -10.57 12.16 8.19
CA PHE A 379 -11.10 11.54 6.97
C PHE A 379 -10.51 12.22 5.73
N LYS A 380 -10.49 13.56 5.71
CA LYS A 380 -9.92 14.34 4.59
C LYS A 380 -8.43 14.09 4.40
N LEU A 381 -7.69 13.89 5.49
CA LEU A 381 -6.28 13.52 5.45
C LEU A 381 -6.05 12.14 4.82
N LEU A 382 -6.86 11.15 5.18
CA LEU A 382 -6.67 9.76 4.79
C LEU A 382 -7.29 9.39 3.45
N ALA A 383 -8.35 10.07 3.02
CA ALA A 383 -9.11 9.72 1.82
C ALA A 383 -8.25 9.58 0.54
N PRO A 384 -7.28 10.48 0.24
CA PRO A 384 -6.38 10.28 -0.90
C PRO A 384 -5.58 8.98 -0.85
N HIS A 385 -5.26 8.48 0.34
CA HIS A 385 -4.44 7.29 0.57
C HIS A 385 -5.23 5.99 0.53
N PHE A 386 -6.55 6.05 0.40
CA PHE A 386 -7.46 4.90 0.27
C PHE A 386 -7.97 4.70 -1.14
N LEU A 387 -7.73 5.65 -2.04
CA LEU A 387 -8.27 5.64 -3.41
C LEU A 387 -7.97 4.31 -4.10
N TYR A 388 -9.04 3.65 -4.55
CA TYR A 388 -9.07 2.38 -5.27
C TYR A 388 -8.62 1.12 -4.51
N LEU A 389 -8.26 1.23 -3.23
CA LEU A 389 -7.75 0.10 -2.44
C LEU A 389 -8.76 -1.05 -2.36
N ILE A 390 -10.03 -0.75 -2.07
CA ILE A 390 -11.07 -1.79 -2.00
C ILE A 390 -11.30 -2.42 -3.38
N ALA A 391 -11.34 -1.62 -4.46
CA ALA A 391 -11.55 -2.14 -5.80
C ALA A 391 -10.42 -3.07 -6.27
N ILE A 392 -9.16 -2.72 -5.99
CA ILE A 392 -8.05 -3.60 -6.36
C ILE A 392 -8.04 -4.89 -5.55
N ASN A 393 -8.35 -4.83 -4.24
CA ASN A 393 -8.40 -6.02 -3.40
C ASN A 393 -9.51 -6.99 -3.82
N VAL A 394 -10.72 -6.49 -4.10
CA VAL A 394 -11.82 -7.31 -4.63
C VAL A 394 -11.39 -8.03 -5.90
N ARG A 395 -10.77 -7.30 -6.85
CA ARG A 395 -10.26 -7.88 -8.09
C ARG A 395 -9.13 -8.89 -7.86
N ALA A 396 -8.19 -8.61 -6.96
CA ALA A 396 -7.09 -9.51 -6.64
C ALA A 396 -7.61 -10.83 -6.05
N LEU A 397 -8.58 -10.77 -5.13
CA LEU A 397 -9.18 -11.95 -4.55
C LEU A 397 -9.98 -12.77 -5.58
N GLU A 398 -10.68 -12.12 -6.51
CA GLU A 398 -11.48 -12.79 -7.55
C GLU A 398 -10.63 -13.43 -8.67
N PHE A 399 -9.50 -12.82 -9.06
CA PHE A 399 -8.76 -13.24 -10.25
C PHE A 399 -7.34 -13.74 -9.99
N LEU A 400 -6.67 -13.27 -8.94
CA LEU A 400 -5.30 -13.68 -8.62
C LEU A 400 -5.29 -14.80 -7.58
N VAL A 401 -6.03 -14.61 -6.48
CA VAL A 401 -6.05 -15.54 -5.32
C VAL A 401 -7.16 -16.58 -5.42
N ALA A 402 -8.16 -16.40 -6.28
CA ALA A 402 -9.20 -17.42 -6.48
C ALA A 402 -8.61 -18.79 -6.90
N PRO A 403 -9.32 -19.90 -6.66
CA PRO A 403 -8.90 -21.23 -7.14
C PRO A 403 -8.64 -21.23 -8.65
N ASN A 404 -7.51 -21.81 -9.08
CA ASN A 404 -7.00 -21.78 -10.45
C ASN A 404 -6.65 -20.39 -10.99
N GLY A 405 -6.59 -19.39 -10.10
CA GLY A 405 -6.09 -18.05 -10.36
C GLY A 405 -4.57 -18.05 -10.61
N TRP A 406 -4.00 -16.85 -10.69
CA TRP A 406 -2.58 -16.68 -10.97
C TRP A 406 -1.67 -17.30 -9.90
N ILE A 407 -2.01 -17.13 -8.61
CA ILE A 407 -1.20 -17.66 -7.50
C ILE A 407 -1.10 -19.20 -7.60
N ASP A 408 -2.22 -19.88 -7.84
CA ASP A 408 -2.25 -21.33 -8.03
C ASP A 408 -1.45 -21.80 -9.25
N LYS A 409 -1.22 -20.96 -10.25
CA LYS A 409 -0.46 -21.30 -11.45
C LYS A 409 1.05 -21.06 -11.29
N THR A 410 1.43 -20.12 -10.43
CA THR A 410 2.79 -19.54 -10.45
C THR A 410 3.51 -19.60 -9.11
N MET A 411 2.90 -20.17 -8.07
CA MET A 411 3.52 -20.31 -6.75
C MET A 411 3.42 -21.73 -6.18
N ASN A 412 4.45 -22.16 -5.44
CA ASN A 412 4.45 -23.47 -4.78
C ASN A 412 3.36 -23.57 -3.70
N ALA A 413 3.16 -22.51 -2.91
CA ALA A 413 2.15 -22.47 -1.86
C ALA A 413 0.71 -22.57 -2.40
N GLY A 414 0.48 -22.10 -3.63
CA GLY A 414 -0.86 -21.83 -4.15
C GLY A 414 -1.64 -20.86 -3.26
N SER A 415 -2.91 -20.62 -3.61
CA SER A 415 -3.74 -19.64 -2.92
C SER A 415 -4.05 -20.04 -1.48
N LYS A 416 -4.26 -21.33 -1.24
CA LYS A 416 -4.52 -21.86 0.11
C LYS A 416 -3.33 -21.63 1.05
N GLY A 417 -2.13 -22.04 0.63
CA GLY A 417 -0.92 -21.84 1.42
C GLY A 417 -0.64 -20.36 1.66
N LEU A 418 -0.84 -19.53 0.62
CA LEU A 418 -0.68 -18.09 0.72
C LEU A 418 -1.58 -17.47 1.80
N LEU A 419 -2.86 -17.84 1.85
CA LEU A 419 -3.82 -17.33 2.86
C LEU A 419 -3.56 -17.92 4.26
N GLU A 420 -3.06 -19.14 4.38
CA GLU A 420 -2.61 -19.70 5.66
C GLU A 420 -1.43 -18.89 6.26
N VAL A 421 -0.51 -18.44 5.41
CA VAL A 421 0.60 -17.56 5.83
C VAL A 421 0.04 -16.21 6.29
N VAL A 422 -0.87 -15.60 5.53
CA VAL A 422 -1.56 -14.35 5.93
C VAL A 422 -2.18 -14.52 7.32
N ALA A 423 -2.95 -15.60 7.52
CA ALA A 423 -3.63 -15.86 8.78
C ALA A 423 -2.69 -16.00 9.98
N LYS A 424 -1.46 -16.50 9.77
CA LYS A 424 -0.42 -16.52 10.79
C LYS A 424 0.20 -15.14 11.01
N GLY A 425 0.61 -14.46 9.94
CA GLY A 425 1.36 -13.21 10.02
C GLY A 425 0.58 -12.08 10.68
N ILE A 426 -0.72 -11.97 10.41
CA ILE A 426 -1.57 -10.89 10.97
C ILE A 426 -1.76 -11.02 12.49
N LYS A 427 -1.50 -12.19 13.08
CA LYS A 427 -1.54 -12.39 14.54
C LYS A 427 -0.29 -11.87 15.23
N MET A 428 0.80 -11.71 14.47
CA MET A 428 2.09 -11.20 14.94
C MET A 428 2.25 -9.71 14.65
N TRP A 429 1.53 -9.18 13.66
CA TRP A 429 1.63 -7.79 13.26
C TRP A 429 1.07 -6.86 14.34
N ARG A 430 1.80 -5.77 14.60
CA ARG A 430 1.44 -4.73 15.56
C ARG A 430 1.68 -3.36 14.95
N MET A 431 0.76 -2.43 15.12
CA MET A 431 0.84 -1.09 14.56
C MET A 431 2.01 -0.28 15.15
N ASP A 432 2.19 -0.33 16.47
CA ASP A 432 3.27 0.34 17.21
C ASP A 432 4.68 -0.23 16.98
N VAL A 433 4.80 -1.39 16.32
CA VAL A 433 6.10 -2.02 16.02
C VAL A 433 6.29 -2.18 14.52
N HIS A 434 5.51 -3.05 13.89
CA HIS A 434 5.66 -3.39 12.47
C HIS A 434 5.14 -2.28 11.54
N GLY A 435 4.10 -1.55 11.97
CA GLY A 435 3.59 -0.36 11.29
C GLY A 435 4.41 0.91 11.54
N THR A 436 5.38 0.85 12.45
CA THR A 436 6.23 1.96 12.87
C THR A 436 7.68 1.67 12.47
N LEU A 437 8.08 2.07 11.25
CA LEU A 437 9.35 1.69 10.64
C LEU A 437 10.58 1.84 11.57
N PRO A 438 10.78 2.95 12.30
CA PRO A 438 11.90 3.07 13.23
C PRO A 438 11.92 1.98 14.31
N GLU A 439 10.76 1.60 14.85
CA GLU A 439 10.66 0.59 15.90
C GLU A 439 10.89 -0.82 15.36
N ASP A 440 10.37 -1.14 14.16
CA ASP A 440 10.68 -2.41 13.48
C ASP A 440 12.20 -2.57 13.23
N LEU A 441 12.85 -1.52 12.71
CA LEU A 441 14.29 -1.51 12.45
C LEU A 441 15.12 -1.65 13.72
N LYS A 442 14.73 -0.98 14.82
CA LYS A 442 15.40 -1.10 16.12
C LYS A 442 15.26 -2.51 16.68
N ARG A 443 14.05 -3.07 16.65
CA ARG A 443 13.77 -4.43 17.10
C ARG A 443 14.64 -5.46 16.36
N ARG A 444 14.75 -5.33 15.04
CA ARG A 444 15.60 -6.21 14.21
C ARG A 444 17.10 -5.93 14.34
N GLY A 445 17.50 -4.88 15.07
CA GLY A 445 18.91 -4.52 15.27
C GLY A 445 19.59 -3.90 14.04
N VAL A 446 18.81 -3.38 13.07
CA VAL A 446 19.30 -2.91 11.76
C VAL A 446 19.06 -1.42 11.51
N TYR A 447 18.55 -0.69 12.51
CA TYR A 447 18.33 0.77 12.44
C TYR A 447 19.61 1.58 12.19
N ASN A 448 20.73 1.18 12.77
CA ASN A 448 21.99 1.93 12.66
C ASN A 448 22.71 1.62 11.33
N GLN A 449 23.04 2.67 10.57
CA GLN A 449 23.74 2.56 9.28
C GLN A 449 25.11 1.90 9.36
N ASN A 450 25.80 2.07 10.50
CA ASN A 450 27.12 1.49 10.72
C ASN A 450 27.05 -0.01 11.05
N VAL A 451 25.89 -0.52 11.46
CA VAL A 451 25.70 -1.95 11.75
C VAL A 451 25.39 -2.71 10.48
N LEU A 452 24.46 -2.20 9.66
CA LEU A 452 24.12 -2.80 8.36
C LEU A 452 24.26 -1.76 7.23
N PRO A 453 25.46 -1.62 6.65
CA PRO A 453 25.71 -0.70 5.54
C PRO A 453 25.07 -1.20 4.24
N GLY A 454 24.78 -0.27 3.33
CA GLY A 454 24.17 -0.60 2.04
C GLY A 454 22.66 -0.94 2.10
N TYR A 455 22.01 -0.72 3.24
CA TYR A 455 20.58 -0.94 3.42
C TYR A 455 19.75 0.18 2.78
N HIS A 456 19.68 0.17 1.44
CA HIS A 456 19.06 1.23 0.65
C HIS A 456 17.59 1.47 1.01
N PHE A 457 16.81 0.40 1.25
CA PHE A 457 15.43 0.53 1.70
C PHE A 457 15.34 1.33 3.00
N ARG A 458 16.11 0.97 4.04
CA ARG A 458 16.09 1.68 5.33
C ARG A 458 16.38 3.17 5.14
N ASP A 459 17.48 3.46 4.42
CA ASP A 459 18.00 4.83 4.32
C ASP A 459 17.06 5.76 3.55
N ASP A 460 16.31 5.22 2.59
CA ASP A 460 15.37 5.97 1.77
C ASP A 460 13.96 6.00 2.43
N ALA A 461 13.50 4.87 2.99
CA ALA A 461 12.20 4.77 3.65
C ALA A 461 12.11 5.59 4.96
N LEU A 462 13.21 5.73 5.72
CA LEU A 462 13.22 6.58 6.92
C LEU A 462 13.00 8.06 6.57
N LEU A 463 13.55 8.55 5.47
CA LEU A 463 13.32 9.94 5.03
C LEU A 463 11.83 10.18 4.75
N LEU A 464 11.19 9.24 4.05
CA LEU A 464 9.76 9.31 3.75
C LEU A 464 8.90 9.15 5.01
N TYR A 465 9.26 8.22 5.89
CA TYR A 465 8.56 8.00 7.16
C TYR A 465 8.57 9.26 8.02
N ASP A 466 9.73 9.91 8.16
CA ASP A 466 9.87 11.14 8.94
C ASP A 466 9.06 12.30 8.33
N ALA A 467 9.07 12.45 7.01
CA ALA A 467 8.26 13.44 6.30
C ALA A 467 6.75 13.20 6.49
N ILE A 468 6.29 11.95 6.37
CA ILE A 468 4.90 11.55 6.62
C ILE A 468 4.52 11.81 8.08
N HIS A 469 5.39 11.46 9.03
CA HIS A 469 5.15 11.68 10.45
C HIS A 469 5.00 13.18 10.76
N LYS A 470 5.89 14.00 10.21
CA LYS A 470 5.83 15.46 10.35
C LYS A 470 4.56 16.04 9.72
N TYR A 471 4.19 15.58 8.52
CA TYR A 471 2.95 15.94 7.84
C TYR A 471 1.71 15.61 8.71
N ALA A 472 1.59 14.37 9.15
CA ALA A 472 0.49 13.91 10.01
C ALA A 472 0.46 14.67 11.34
N SER A 473 1.61 14.92 11.98
CA SER A 473 1.68 15.64 13.25
C SER A 473 1.22 17.09 13.12
N LYS A 474 1.74 17.81 12.11
CA LYS A 474 1.36 19.21 11.85
C LYS A 474 -0.13 19.32 11.55
N TYR A 475 -0.64 18.46 10.68
CA TYR A 475 -2.05 18.44 10.32
C TYR A 475 -2.94 18.15 11.54
N THR A 476 -2.60 17.14 12.34
CA THR A 476 -3.38 16.76 13.54
C THR A 476 -3.42 17.89 14.56
N ARG A 477 -2.29 18.58 14.79
CA ARG A 477 -2.21 19.71 15.75
C ARG A 477 -3.03 20.93 15.33
N LEU A 478 -3.41 21.08 14.06
CA LEU A 478 -4.33 22.15 13.63
C LEU A 478 -5.72 21.99 14.23
N TYR A 479 -6.17 20.74 14.41
CA TYR A 479 -7.54 20.44 14.84
C TYR A 479 -7.61 19.99 16.30
N TYR A 480 -6.58 19.33 16.82
CA TYR A 480 -6.47 18.90 18.23
C TYR A 480 -5.44 19.74 18.98
N ASP A 481 -5.79 21.01 19.22
CA ASP A 481 -4.99 21.97 19.99
C ASP A 481 -5.07 21.77 21.52
N THR A 482 -6.06 20.99 21.97
CA THR A 482 -6.39 20.75 23.38
C THR A 482 -6.71 19.28 23.61
N LEU A 483 -6.46 18.77 24.83
CA LEU A 483 -6.77 17.38 25.18
C LEU A 483 -8.29 17.14 25.24
N GLU A 484 -9.05 18.18 25.59
CA GLU A 484 -10.50 18.18 25.65
C GLU A 484 -11.11 17.88 24.28
N LYS A 485 -10.53 18.40 23.19
CA LYS A 485 -10.98 18.07 21.83
C LYS A 485 -10.75 16.61 21.47
N ILE A 486 -9.68 16.00 21.94
CA ILE A 486 -9.41 14.57 21.72
C ILE A 486 -10.42 13.73 22.53
N ALA A 487 -10.64 14.09 23.78
CA ALA A 487 -11.56 13.37 24.67
C ALA A 487 -13.02 13.52 24.24
N GLY A 488 -13.40 14.68 23.71
CA GLY A 488 -14.75 15.00 23.25
C GLY A 488 -15.09 14.49 21.85
N ASP A 489 -14.11 14.03 21.08
CA ASP A 489 -14.32 13.52 19.72
C ASP A 489 -14.75 12.04 19.73
N TRP A 490 -16.06 11.80 19.73
CA TRP A 490 -16.61 10.45 19.77
C TRP A 490 -16.38 9.65 18.49
N GLU A 491 -16.17 10.31 17.35
CA GLU A 491 -15.85 9.64 16.08
C GLU A 491 -14.45 9.07 16.10
N LEU A 492 -13.47 9.87 16.56
CA LEU A 492 -12.10 9.44 16.77
C LEU A 492 -12.01 8.26 17.74
N GLN A 493 -12.71 8.32 18.87
CA GLN A 493 -12.69 7.24 19.86
C GLN A 493 -13.38 5.98 19.34
N GLY A 494 -14.52 6.11 18.65
CA GLY A 494 -15.22 4.98 18.01
C GLY A 494 -14.39 4.33 16.89
N TRP A 495 -13.64 5.13 16.13
CA TRP A 495 -12.69 4.63 15.12
C TRP A 495 -11.60 3.77 15.74
N ARG A 496 -11.00 4.22 16.87
CA ARG A 496 -10.02 3.43 17.63
C ARG A 496 -10.61 2.14 18.19
N GLU A 497 -11.84 2.24 18.72
CA GLU A 497 -12.55 1.08 19.24
C GLU A 497 -12.72 0.03 18.14
N GLU A 498 -13.21 0.39 16.96
CA GLU A 498 -13.41 -0.58 15.86
C GLU A 498 -12.08 -1.11 15.28
N MET A 499 -10.97 -0.34 15.34
CA MET A 499 -9.62 -0.85 15.01
C MET A 499 -9.21 -2.02 15.91
N THR A 500 -9.41 -1.87 17.22
CA THR A 500 -8.90 -2.81 18.22
C THR A 500 -9.87 -3.94 18.51
N LYS A 501 -11.17 -3.70 18.28
CA LYS A 501 -12.25 -4.67 18.49
C LYS A 501 -11.96 -5.99 17.77
N PRO A 502 -12.12 -7.15 18.43
CA PRO A 502 -11.85 -8.45 17.83
C PRO A 502 -12.63 -8.68 16.52
N ARG A 503 -12.04 -9.43 15.59
CA ARG A 503 -12.61 -9.66 14.25
C ARG A 503 -13.93 -10.44 14.32
N GLU A 504 -14.00 -11.41 15.22
CA GLU A 504 -15.21 -12.17 15.54
C GLU A 504 -16.36 -11.31 16.10
N GLN A 505 -16.09 -10.08 16.53
CA GLN A 505 -17.07 -9.11 17.01
C GLN A 505 -17.32 -7.97 16.00
N GLY A 506 -16.79 -8.10 14.78
CA GLY A 506 -16.95 -7.10 13.72
C GLY A 506 -16.03 -5.89 13.85
N GLY A 507 -14.79 -6.07 14.32
CA GLY A 507 -13.72 -5.06 14.25
C GLY A 507 -12.50 -5.52 13.44
N CYS A 508 -11.39 -4.78 13.50
CA CYS A 508 -10.16 -5.14 12.79
C CYS A 508 -9.20 -6.05 13.57
N GLY A 509 -9.34 -6.13 14.89
CA GLY A 509 -8.48 -6.90 15.78
C GLY A 509 -7.00 -6.53 15.67
N LEU A 510 -6.70 -5.24 15.45
CA LEU A 510 -5.34 -4.74 15.33
C LEU A 510 -4.68 -4.68 16.71
N GLN A 511 -3.46 -5.21 16.80
CA GLN A 511 -2.65 -5.12 18.00
C GLN A 511 -1.79 -3.86 17.97
N GLY A 512 -1.53 -3.29 19.15
CA GLY A 512 -0.61 -2.16 19.29
C GLY A 512 -1.11 -0.87 18.67
N VAL A 513 -2.42 -0.67 18.55
CA VAL A 513 -2.99 0.64 18.18
C VAL A 513 -2.70 1.62 19.32
N PRO A 514 -2.01 2.75 19.08
CA PRO A 514 -1.64 3.71 20.12
C PRO A 514 -2.82 4.15 20.98
N GLY A 515 -2.59 4.41 22.27
CA GLY A 515 -3.63 4.85 23.20
C GLY A 515 -3.42 4.37 24.64
N GLU A 516 -4.19 4.93 25.55
CA GLU A 516 -4.21 4.60 26.97
C GLU A 516 -5.64 4.29 27.41
N ASN A 517 -5.83 3.25 28.22
CA ASN A 517 -7.16 2.83 28.70
C ASN A 517 -8.19 2.74 27.56
N ASP A 518 -7.78 2.11 26.46
CA ASP A 518 -8.57 1.92 25.25
C ASP A 518 -9.01 3.19 24.50
N LYS A 519 -8.37 4.33 24.78
CA LYS A 519 -8.68 5.62 24.13
C LYS A 519 -7.46 6.29 23.52
N PHE A 520 -7.70 7.13 22.52
CA PHE A 520 -6.71 8.14 22.13
C PHE A 520 -6.75 9.26 23.17
N THR A 521 -5.63 9.47 23.87
CA THR A 521 -5.49 10.50 24.91
C THR A 521 -4.54 11.63 24.53
N THR A 522 -3.75 11.48 23.47
CA THR A 522 -2.73 12.45 23.06
C THR A 522 -2.69 12.58 21.54
N VAL A 523 -2.18 13.72 21.07
CA VAL A 523 -1.95 13.97 19.63
C VAL A 523 -0.93 12.98 19.06
N ASP A 524 0.03 12.53 19.85
CA ASP A 524 1.07 11.60 19.39
C ASP A 524 0.48 10.22 19.10
N HIS A 525 -0.50 9.75 19.88
CA HIS A 525 -1.22 8.51 19.57
C HIS A 525 -1.94 8.57 18.21
N ILE A 526 -2.60 9.69 17.93
CA ILE A 526 -3.29 9.93 16.65
C ILE A 526 -2.25 10.02 15.52
N THR A 527 -1.19 10.81 15.72
CA THR A 527 -0.11 11.02 14.75
C THR A 527 0.54 9.71 14.35
N GLN A 528 0.91 8.86 15.32
CA GLN A 528 1.53 7.57 15.03
C GLN A 528 0.59 6.64 14.24
N THR A 529 -0.70 6.63 14.57
CA THR A 529 -1.72 5.85 13.85
C THR A 529 -1.84 6.32 12.39
N LEU A 530 -1.97 7.62 12.15
CA LEU A 530 -2.04 8.21 10.81
C LEU A 530 -0.75 7.98 10.01
N THR A 531 0.41 8.13 10.67
CA THR A 531 1.71 7.88 10.05
C THR A 531 1.81 6.43 9.57
N CYS A 532 1.42 5.47 10.39
CA CYS A 532 1.39 4.06 10.00
C CYS A 532 0.51 3.85 8.77
N ILE A 533 -0.71 4.39 8.75
CA ILE A 533 -1.66 4.20 7.65
C ILE A 533 -1.11 4.79 6.35
N ILE A 534 -0.69 6.05 6.37
CA ILE A 534 -0.17 6.75 5.18
C ILE A 534 1.11 6.06 4.68
N TYR A 535 2.04 5.72 5.57
CA TYR A 535 3.27 4.99 5.23
C TYR A 535 2.97 3.62 4.61
N THR A 536 2.02 2.86 5.17
CA THR A 536 1.68 1.53 4.66
C THR A 536 1.00 1.60 3.30
N CYS A 537 0.06 2.54 3.11
CA CYS A 537 -0.65 2.74 1.84
C CYS A 537 0.22 3.28 0.70
N SER A 538 1.38 3.87 1.01
CA SER A 538 2.28 4.47 0.03
C SER A 538 3.64 3.75 0.01
N VAL A 539 4.54 4.11 0.92
CA VAL A 539 5.94 3.70 0.94
C VAL A 539 6.12 2.19 1.10
N ALA A 540 5.41 1.56 2.03
CA ALA A 540 5.57 0.12 2.29
C ALA A 540 5.06 -0.72 1.11
N HIS A 541 3.91 -0.35 0.53
CA HIS A 541 3.41 -0.97 -0.69
C HIS A 541 4.38 -0.74 -1.85
N ALA A 542 4.83 0.49 -2.08
CA ALA A 542 5.75 0.80 -3.16
C ALA A 542 7.04 -0.03 -3.12
N ALA A 543 7.66 -0.14 -1.94
CA ALA A 543 8.89 -0.91 -1.73
C ALA A 543 8.72 -2.42 -1.98
N THR A 544 7.52 -2.95 -1.80
CA THR A 544 7.24 -4.39 -1.93
C THR A 544 6.58 -4.74 -3.27
N ASN A 545 5.98 -3.77 -3.95
CA ASN A 545 5.19 -3.98 -5.15
C ASN A 545 5.95 -3.66 -6.46
N PHE A 546 6.54 -2.47 -6.60
CA PHE A 546 7.15 -2.04 -7.86
C PHE A 546 8.44 -2.76 -8.28
N PRO A 547 9.24 -3.37 -7.38
CA PRO A 547 10.39 -4.18 -7.81
C PRO A 547 10.00 -5.54 -8.41
N GLN A 548 8.71 -5.93 -8.41
CA GLN A 548 8.30 -7.29 -8.73
C GLN A 548 8.74 -7.77 -10.09
N TYR A 549 8.55 -6.97 -11.15
CA TYR A 549 9.02 -7.35 -12.47
C TYR A 549 10.54 -7.54 -12.51
N ASP A 550 11.28 -6.61 -11.92
CA ASP A 550 12.75 -6.63 -11.93
C ASP A 550 13.34 -7.84 -11.20
N GLN A 551 12.59 -8.47 -10.29
CA GLN A 551 13.06 -9.62 -9.52
C GLN A 551 12.47 -10.95 -9.98
N TYR A 552 11.16 -11.02 -10.24
CA TYR A 552 10.46 -12.26 -10.60
C TYR A 552 10.53 -12.60 -12.09
N ALA A 553 10.76 -11.61 -12.98
CA ALA A 553 10.78 -11.86 -14.41
C ALA A 553 11.92 -12.77 -14.87
N PHE A 554 12.93 -13.00 -14.02
CA PHE A 554 13.99 -13.98 -14.24
C PHE A 554 13.98 -15.04 -13.12
N PRO A 555 13.34 -16.20 -13.33
CA PRO A 555 13.14 -17.19 -12.29
C PRO A 555 14.41 -17.62 -11.50
N PRO A 556 15.61 -17.77 -12.10
CA PRO A 556 16.81 -18.08 -11.32
C PRO A 556 17.18 -17.03 -10.26
N ASN A 557 16.76 -15.77 -10.42
CA ASN A 557 17.02 -14.71 -9.45
C ASN A 557 16.12 -14.83 -8.21
N TYR A 558 14.83 -15.08 -8.41
CA TYR A 558 13.84 -15.06 -7.34
C TYR A 558 12.59 -15.91 -7.72
N PRO A 559 12.69 -17.25 -7.63
CA PRO A 559 11.67 -18.13 -8.20
C PRO A 559 10.41 -18.22 -7.32
N ALA A 560 9.27 -17.74 -7.82
CA ALA A 560 7.98 -17.96 -7.15
C ALA A 560 7.51 -19.42 -7.24
N LEU A 561 7.87 -20.12 -8.33
CA LEU A 561 7.65 -21.54 -8.53
C LEU A 561 8.96 -22.32 -8.69
N MET A 562 9.06 -23.48 -8.04
CA MET A 562 10.14 -24.45 -8.17
C MET A 562 9.56 -25.86 -8.28
N LYS A 563 10.03 -26.65 -9.26
CA LYS A 563 9.72 -28.07 -9.45
C LYS A 563 10.77 -28.96 -8.78
N GLY A 564 10.42 -30.24 -8.63
CA GLY A 564 11.33 -31.23 -8.05
C GLY A 564 11.48 -31.08 -6.54
N LYS A 565 12.53 -31.67 -6.00
CA LYS A 565 12.78 -31.71 -4.55
C LYS A 565 13.94 -30.78 -4.17
N PRO A 566 13.88 -30.13 -3.00
CA PRO A 566 15.03 -29.44 -2.43
C PRO A 566 16.21 -30.40 -2.24
N PRO A 567 17.46 -29.95 -2.44
CA PRO A 567 18.62 -30.79 -2.23
C PRO A 567 18.69 -31.25 -0.76
N SER A 568 18.89 -32.54 -0.55
CA SER A 568 18.98 -33.16 0.79
C SER A 568 20.39 -33.59 1.18
N CYS A 569 21.37 -33.40 0.29
CA CYS A 569 22.79 -33.67 0.50
C CYS A 569 23.64 -32.65 -0.27
N LYS A 570 24.97 -32.71 -0.08
CA LYS A 570 25.94 -31.78 -0.71
C LYS A 570 26.57 -32.32 -1.99
N GLU A 571 26.02 -33.38 -2.57
CA GLU A 571 26.55 -33.93 -3.82
C GLU A 571 26.54 -32.87 -4.94
N PRO A 572 27.55 -32.86 -5.83
CA PRO A 572 27.59 -31.91 -6.93
C PRO A 572 26.39 -32.06 -7.87
N LEU A 573 25.62 -30.98 -8.02
CA LEU A 573 24.58 -30.86 -9.03
C LEU A 573 25.13 -30.28 -10.34
N THR A 574 24.33 -30.37 -11.39
CA THR A 574 24.64 -29.84 -12.73
C THR A 574 23.75 -28.66 -13.12
N GLU A 575 24.10 -27.97 -14.20
CA GLU A 575 23.24 -26.92 -14.79
C GLU A 575 21.85 -27.46 -15.15
N GLN A 576 21.79 -28.71 -15.64
CA GLN A 576 20.53 -29.33 -16.04
C GLN A 576 19.62 -29.57 -14.84
N ASP A 577 20.17 -29.88 -13.66
CA ASP A 577 19.38 -30.04 -12.43
C ASP A 577 18.71 -28.71 -12.02
N VAL A 578 19.41 -27.59 -12.21
CA VAL A 578 18.85 -26.25 -12.00
C VAL A 578 17.72 -25.98 -13.00
N ILE A 579 17.96 -26.21 -14.30
CA ILE A 579 16.95 -26.00 -15.35
C ILE A 579 15.70 -26.86 -15.10
N ASN A 580 15.88 -28.11 -14.68
CA ASN A 580 14.77 -29.02 -14.37
C ASN A 580 13.93 -28.55 -13.18
N SER A 581 14.53 -27.80 -12.26
CA SER A 581 13.87 -27.24 -11.07
C SER A 581 13.09 -25.95 -11.38
N LEU A 582 13.39 -25.26 -12.48
CA LEU A 582 12.77 -23.97 -12.84
C LEU A 582 11.40 -24.14 -13.53
N PRO A 583 10.49 -23.16 -13.42
CA PRO A 583 9.22 -23.18 -14.13
C PRO A 583 9.43 -23.32 -15.64
N ASP A 584 8.44 -23.88 -16.33
CA ASP A 584 8.47 -23.90 -17.79
C ASP A 584 8.29 -22.49 -18.38
N LYS A 585 8.50 -22.38 -19.69
CA LYS A 585 8.39 -21.11 -20.41
C LYS A 585 6.98 -20.48 -20.32
N PRO A 586 5.87 -21.20 -20.54
CA PRO A 586 4.53 -20.64 -20.35
C PRO A 586 4.33 -20.05 -18.94
N THR A 587 4.70 -20.80 -17.89
CA THR A 587 4.58 -20.35 -16.50
C THR A 587 5.45 -19.11 -16.23
N THR A 588 6.64 -19.05 -16.83
CA THR A 588 7.54 -17.90 -16.72
C THR A 588 6.95 -16.66 -17.39
N LEU A 589 6.39 -16.79 -18.60
CA LEU A 589 5.75 -15.67 -19.28
C LEU A 589 4.50 -15.20 -18.55
N ASP A 590 3.71 -16.10 -17.98
CA ASP A 590 2.57 -15.74 -17.13
C ASP A 590 3.02 -14.97 -15.88
N THR A 591 4.15 -15.37 -15.28
CA THR A 591 4.78 -14.64 -14.17
C THR A 591 5.22 -13.25 -14.61
N MET A 592 5.88 -13.14 -15.77
CA MET A 592 6.32 -11.85 -16.34
C MET A 592 5.15 -10.91 -16.64
N ILE A 593 4.06 -11.41 -17.23
CA ILE A 593 2.86 -10.60 -17.53
C ILE A 593 2.30 -9.99 -16.25
N VAL A 594 2.05 -10.82 -15.23
CA VAL A 594 1.40 -10.34 -14.01
C VAL A 594 2.32 -9.41 -13.22
N THR A 595 3.58 -9.78 -13.03
CA THR A 595 4.52 -8.92 -12.30
C THR A 595 4.81 -7.60 -13.01
N LYS A 596 4.75 -7.57 -14.36
CA LYS A 596 4.78 -6.31 -15.13
C LYS A 596 3.58 -5.43 -14.83
N ILE A 597 2.37 -5.99 -14.78
CA ILE A 597 1.13 -5.27 -14.45
C ILE A 597 1.19 -4.75 -13.01
N LEU A 598 1.55 -5.61 -12.06
CA LEU A 598 1.66 -5.23 -10.65
C LEU A 598 2.70 -4.12 -10.43
N SER A 599 3.74 -4.07 -11.26
CA SER A 599 4.78 -3.02 -11.19
C SER A 599 4.40 -1.71 -11.88
N THR A 600 3.13 -1.50 -12.27
CA THR A 600 2.66 -0.23 -12.85
C THR A 600 2.16 0.74 -11.79
N HIS A 601 2.26 2.04 -12.02
CA HIS A 601 1.81 3.06 -11.07
C HIS A 601 0.40 3.53 -11.44
N GLY A 602 -0.56 3.39 -10.51
CA GLY A 602 -1.98 3.67 -10.79
C GLY A 602 -2.51 5.00 -10.25
N THR A 603 -1.79 5.64 -9.34
CA THR A 603 -2.12 6.96 -8.80
C THR A 603 -0.93 7.91 -8.95
N LYS A 604 -1.19 9.21 -8.79
CA LYS A 604 -0.21 10.27 -8.72
C LYS A 604 0.76 10.00 -7.56
N GLN A 605 1.93 10.58 -7.70
CA GLN A 605 2.98 10.57 -6.70
C GLN A 605 2.53 11.14 -5.35
N LEU A 606 3.15 10.63 -4.28
CA LEU A 606 2.84 10.93 -2.89
C LEU A 606 2.79 12.45 -2.65
N GLY A 607 1.73 12.90 -1.97
CA GLY A 607 1.49 14.32 -1.71
C GLY A 607 0.81 15.09 -2.85
N ASN A 608 0.67 14.52 -4.05
CA ASN A 608 -0.12 15.09 -5.14
C ASN A 608 -1.39 14.28 -5.36
N PHE A 609 -2.54 14.81 -4.97
CA PHE A 609 -3.79 14.04 -4.89
C PHE A 609 -4.64 14.12 -6.18
N GLU A 610 -5.32 13.03 -6.52
CA GLU A 610 -6.30 12.96 -7.61
C GLU A 610 -7.49 13.85 -7.33
N VAL A 611 -8.01 13.74 -6.12
CA VAL A 611 -9.16 14.46 -5.61
C VAL A 611 -8.71 15.32 -4.45
N GLN A 612 -9.10 16.59 -4.46
CA GLN A 612 -8.83 17.50 -3.36
C GLN A 612 -9.87 17.28 -2.25
N TYR A 613 -9.44 16.81 -1.08
CA TYR A 613 -10.29 16.68 0.11
C TYR A 613 -10.06 17.79 1.13
N ILE A 614 -8.86 18.36 1.15
CA ILE A 614 -8.43 19.41 2.08
C ILE A 614 -8.61 20.76 1.38
N PHE A 615 -9.38 21.65 2.00
CA PHE A 615 -9.62 23.01 1.48
C PHE A 615 -9.31 24.09 2.52
N ASP A 616 -9.18 23.74 3.80
CA ASP A 616 -8.75 24.65 4.85
C ASP A 616 -7.38 25.23 4.50
N PRO A 617 -7.24 26.57 4.36
CA PRO A 617 -5.99 27.21 3.99
C PRO A 617 -4.81 26.81 4.87
N LYS A 618 -4.99 26.70 6.19
CA LYS A 618 -3.91 26.32 7.12
C LYS A 618 -3.48 24.88 6.90
N ALA A 619 -4.42 24.00 6.61
CA ALA A 619 -4.11 22.61 6.29
C ALA A 619 -3.47 22.46 4.91
N MET A 620 -3.85 23.30 3.93
CA MET A 620 -3.20 23.36 2.62
C MET A 620 -1.75 23.82 2.73
N GLU A 621 -1.41 24.76 3.60
CA GLU A 621 -0.01 25.13 3.88
C GLU A 621 0.81 23.92 4.36
N VAL A 622 0.22 23.05 5.19
CA VAL A 622 0.86 21.81 5.66
C VAL A 622 1.08 20.82 4.50
N VAL A 623 0.12 20.70 3.59
CA VAL A 623 0.26 19.88 2.37
C VAL A 623 1.37 20.42 1.47
N GLU A 624 1.43 21.73 1.25
CA GLU A 624 2.47 22.37 0.43
C GLU A 624 3.87 22.18 1.04
N GLU A 625 4.00 22.24 2.37
CA GLU A 625 5.27 21.95 3.05
C GLU A 625 5.68 20.48 2.82
N PHE A 626 4.74 19.54 2.96
CA PHE A 626 5.00 18.13 2.72
C PHE A 626 5.47 17.87 1.27
N GLN A 627 4.80 18.48 0.28
CA GLN A 627 5.20 18.40 -1.13
C GLN A 627 6.62 18.93 -1.37
N LYS A 628 6.99 20.06 -0.75
CA LYS A 628 8.34 20.62 -0.84
C LYS A 628 9.38 19.68 -0.23
N GLU A 629 9.08 19.09 0.92
CA GLU A 629 9.96 18.14 1.60
C GLU A 629 10.17 16.87 0.77
N LEU A 630 9.11 16.33 0.17
CA LEU A 630 9.21 15.20 -0.78
C LEU A 630 10.06 15.53 -2.00
N ALA A 631 9.97 16.75 -2.54
CA ALA A 631 10.83 17.16 -3.67
C ALA A 631 12.33 17.16 -3.30
N GLU A 632 12.69 17.56 -2.08
CA GLU A 632 14.08 17.49 -1.59
C GLU A 632 14.53 16.05 -1.30
N ILE A 633 13.64 15.20 -0.79
CA ILE A 633 13.90 13.76 -0.63
C ILE A 633 14.16 13.10 -1.98
N SER A 634 13.37 13.42 -3.02
CA SER A 634 13.59 12.93 -4.38
C SER A 634 14.98 13.29 -4.90
N LYS A 635 15.42 14.55 -4.75
CA LYS A 635 16.78 14.96 -5.12
C LYS A 635 17.84 14.14 -4.37
N THR A 636 17.63 13.90 -3.08
CA THR A 636 18.54 13.11 -2.24
C THR A 636 18.65 11.66 -2.73
N ILE A 637 17.51 11.01 -2.99
CA ILE A 637 17.46 9.61 -3.44
C ILE A 637 18.04 9.47 -4.86
N LYS A 638 17.73 10.38 -5.78
CA LYS A 638 18.36 10.44 -7.12
C LYS A 638 19.87 10.60 -7.02
N GLY A 639 20.34 11.49 -6.13
CA GLY A 639 21.77 11.66 -5.83
C GLY A 639 22.45 10.38 -5.34
N ARG A 640 21.81 9.66 -4.40
CA ARG A 640 22.29 8.36 -3.92
C ARG A 640 22.32 7.32 -5.05
N ASN A 641 21.26 7.22 -5.85
CA ASN A 641 21.15 6.25 -6.94
C ASN A 641 22.21 6.46 -8.04
N ASN A 642 22.64 7.69 -8.30
CA ASN A 642 23.74 7.97 -9.22
C ASN A 642 25.11 7.45 -8.73
N GLN A 643 25.26 7.20 -7.43
CA GLN A 643 26.49 6.69 -6.82
C GLN A 643 26.43 5.18 -6.51
N ARG A 644 25.23 4.60 -6.44
CA ARG A 644 25.03 3.17 -6.16
C ARG A 644 25.37 2.35 -7.41
N LYS A 645 26.08 1.23 -7.22
CA LYS A 645 26.35 0.27 -8.31
C LYS A 645 25.06 -0.35 -8.86
N ILE A 646 24.10 -0.62 -7.97
CA ILE A 646 22.75 -1.07 -8.31
C ILE A 646 21.80 -0.03 -7.70
N PRO A 647 21.08 0.75 -8.52
CA PRO A 647 20.16 1.76 -8.01
C PRO A 647 18.97 1.10 -7.31
N TYR A 648 18.38 1.83 -6.36
CA TYR A 648 17.13 1.49 -5.69
C TYR A 648 16.15 2.65 -5.91
N PRO A 649 15.43 2.69 -7.05
CA PRO A 649 14.60 3.83 -7.43
C PRO A 649 13.20 3.80 -6.81
N PHE A 650 12.77 2.65 -6.28
CA PHE A 650 11.36 2.38 -5.93
C PHE A 650 10.78 3.24 -4.81
N LEU A 651 11.65 3.96 -4.08
CA LEU A 651 11.27 4.89 -3.01
C LEU A 651 11.59 6.35 -3.35
N ASP A 652 11.91 6.66 -4.60
CA ASP A 652 11.88 8.05 -5.07
C ASP A 652 10.44 8.58 -4.97
N PRO A 653 10.16 9.68 -4.23
CA PRO A 653 8.83 10.28 -4.12
C PRO A 653 8.10 10.45 -5.45
N ASP A 654 8.80 10.70 -6.56
CA ASP A 654 8.19 10.82 -7.89
C ASP A 654 7.56 9.51 -8.41
N LEU A 655 7.92 8.37 -7.81
CA LEU A 655 7.44 7.04 -8.16
C LEU A 655 6.56 6.41 -7.06
N VAL A 656 6.56 6.94 -5.84
CA VAL A 656 5.74 6.41 -4.75
C VAL A 656 4.31 6.95 -4.88
N PRO A 657 3.27 6.13 -5.09
CA PRO A 657 1.91 6.63 -5.20
C PRO A 657 1.28 6.96 -3.84
N ASN A 658 0.15 7.68 -3.84
CA ASN A 658 -0.58 7.99 -2.60
C ASN A 658 -1.26 6.77 -1.97
N SER A 659 -1.74 5.84 -2.79
CA SER A 659 -2.58 4.73 -2.36
C SER A 659 -2.20 3.41 -3.04
N ILE A 660 -2.70 2.33 -2.45
CA ILE A 660 -2.63 0.98 -3.01
C ILE A 660 -3.71 0.86 -4.09
N SER A 661 -3.34 0.91 -5.36
CA SER A 661 -4.29 0.90 -6.49
C SER A 661 -4.04 -0.21 -7.52
N ILE A 662 -3.00 -1.02 -7.33
CA ILE A 662 -2.55 -2.06 -8.27
C ILE A 662 -2.18 -3.36 -7.56
#